data_AF-A0AAN6ICT4-F1
#
_entry.id   AF-A0AAN6ICT4-F1
#
_cell.length_a   1.000
_cell.length_b   1.000
_cell.length_c   1.000
_cell.angle_alpha   90.00
_cell.angle_beta   90.00
_cell.angle_gamma   90.00
#
_symmetry.space_group_name_H-M   'P 1'
#
loop_
_entity.id
_entity.type
_entity.pdbx_description
1 polymer ?
#
loop_
_entity_poly.entity_id
_entity_poly.type
_entity_poly.pdbx_seq_one_letter_code
_entity_poly.pdbx_strand_id
1 'polypeptide(L)'
;MAPPKMLPPAAFFNTLQTLISLEQDSEIVETSLLLSSTPPSTLARAGLAILNLAVQSLKTGLGGRSVIELGLDPAVVSKDSRGELPEHGIRTGDIVRLGEMPKGTAKKKEVAELKTKGVEGVVIRIGERAVWVALGKEATGGDEVENVPDRKLWLVKLANDVTYKRMNQVLTKLLKAPESSSYTSLQRVLLGLSSPGTPDLEKTKDLVFSDPTLNPSQQDAIRFALSSPEIALIHGPPGTGKTYTLIELILQLLKQDQRVLVCGPSNISVDNIVERLALTSPSTPIVRLGHPARLLPSVLNHSLEVLTRTSEAGGIVNDVRKEMDEKQASIRKTRNGRERRVIYTDLKDLRKEYREREGRCIDGLVRSSKVVLATLHGAGGHQTKNQEFDVVVIDEASQALEPQCWIPLAFAGSSVKKLVLAGDHLQLPPTVKSADSKDNKDEKKKKIKSLEEELAKLSVKADEIKTATRWSLETTLFDRLLAMYGSEIKRLLNTQYRMHEKIMRFPSDELYDRKLMAADSVKTRLLKDLPYEVRETDDTVEPLVFFDTQGGDFPERTEDDSGGQIKASVLLGDSKSNEMEAAVVAMHVRNLTEAGVRDEDIAVVTPYNAQLSVLSTMLREKYPKLELGSVDGFQGREKEAVIVSLVRSNAQKEVGFLGEKRRLNVAMTRPKRHLCVIGDSETVSRGSSFLKRWMKYLEDNADLRYPTLEDLKLG
;
A
#
# COMPACT_ATOMS: atom_id res chain seq x y z
N MET A 1 -17.32 3.77 19.81
CA MET A 1 -18.08 2.51 19.92
C MET A 1 -17.50 1.72 21.10
N ALA A 2 -18.34 1.09 21.93
CA ALA A 2 -17.84 0.15 22.93
C ALA A 2 -17.03 -0.96 22.21
N PRO A 3 -15.94 -1.48 22.82
CA PRO A 3 -15.16 -2.55 22.20
C PRO A 3 -16.10 -3.73 21.88
N PRO A 4 -16.04 -4.31 20.66
CA PRO A 4 -16.81 -5.50 20.38
C PRO A 4 -16.44 -6.58 21.40
N LYS A 5 -17.44 -7.23 21.97
CA LYS A 5 -17.24 -8.35 22.89
C LYS A 5 -16.35 -9.38 22.20
N MET A 6 -15.30 -9.82 22.89
CA MET A 6 -14.33 -10.73 22.29
C MET A 6 -15.01 -12.03 21.88
N LEU A 7 -14.77 -12.43 20.63
CA LEU A 7 -15.23 -13.70 20.08
C LEU A 7 -14.27 -14.81 20.53
N PRO A 8 -14.79 -16.01 20.83
CA PRO A 8 -13.95 -17.21 20.97
C PRO A 8 -13.05 -17.39 19.73
N PRO A 9 -11.82 -17.93 19.86
CA PRO A 9 -10.88 -18.03 18.74
C PRO A 9 -11.47 -18.68 17.47
N ALA A 10 -12.21 -19.78 17.62
CA ALA A 10 -12.87 -20.45 16.49
C ALA A 10 -13.90 -19.55 15.79
N ALA A 11 -14.71 -18.82 16.55
CA ALA A 11 -15.68 -17.87 16.00
C ALA A 11 -15.00 -16.67 15.34
N PHE A 12 -13.94 -16.16 15.97
CA PHE A 12 -13.14 -15.05 15.48
C PHE A 12 -12.49 -15.36 14.12
N PHE A 13 -11.77 -16.48 14.01
CA PHE A 13 -11.08 -16.83 12.77
C PHE A 13 -12.04 -17.22 11.64
N ASN A 14 -13.18 -17.85 11.94
CA ASN A 14 -14.23 -18.10 10.93
C ASN A 14 -14.82 -16.79 10.42
N THR A 15 -15.10 -15.84 11.31
CA THR A 15 -15.60 -14.50 10.94
C THR A 15 -14.63 -13.80 9.98
N LEU A 16 -13.33 -13.78 10.32
CA LEU A 16 -12.31 -13.22 9.43
C LEU A 16 -12.25 -13.94 8.07
N GLN A 17 -12.36 -15.27 8.05
CA GLN A 17 -12.33 -16.06 6.82
C GLN A 17 -13.53 -15.73 5.91
N THR A 18 -14.74 -15.61 6.46
CA THR A 18 -15.92 -15.18 5.69
C THR A 18 -15.75 -13.77 5.13
N LEU A 19 -15.25 -12.84 5.94
CA LEU A 19 -15.04 -11.46 5.51
C LEU A 19 -14.00 -11.35 4.38
N ILE A 20 -12.89 -12.10 4.47
CA ILE A 20 -11.90 -12.17 3.38
C ILE A 20 -12.52 -12.73 2.11
N SER A 21 -13.36 -13.75 2.23
CA SER A 21 -14.06 -14.32 1.08
C SER A 21 -15.04 -13.31 0.46
N LEU A 22 -15.71 -12.46 1.26
CA LEU A 22 -16.53 -11.36 0.75
C LEU A 22 -15.72 -10.32 -0.03
N GLU A 23 -14.56 -9.96 0.51
CA GLU A 23 -13.65 -9.01 -0.13
C GLU A 23 -13.10 -9.57 -1.46
N GLN A 24 -12.65 -10.82 -1.44
CA GLN A 24 -12.15 -11.52 -2.61
C GLN A 24 -13.21 -11.58 -3.73
N ASP A 25 -14.45 -11.95 -3.39
CA ASP A 25 -15.53 -12.02 -4.38
C ASP A 25 -15.85 -10.63 -4.96
N SER A 26 -15.83 -9.58 -4.12
CA SER A 26 -16.06 -8.21 -4.57
C SER A 26 -14.98 -7.75 -5.56
N GLU A 27 -13.70 -8.04 -5.28
CA GLU A 27 -12.59 -7.69 -6.18
C GLU A 27 -12.62 -8.52 -7.49
N ILE A 28 -13.02 -9.79 -7.41
CA ILE A 28 -13.19 -10.66 -8.58
C ILE A 28 -14.33 -10.16 -9.45
N VAL A 29 -15.49 -9.80 -8.87
CA VAL A 29 -16.64 -9.29 -9.61
C VAL A 29 -16.28 -8.00 -10.35
N GLU A 30 -15.64 -7.05 -9.66
CA GLU A 30 -15.17 -5.80 -10.27
C GLU A 30 -14.21 -6.08 -11.44
N THR A 31 -13.19 -6.91 -11.22
CA THR A 31 -12.19 -7.23 -12.25
C THR A 31 -12.79 -8.03 -13.40
N SER A 32 -13.67 -9.00 -13.13
CA SER A 32 -14.31 -9.85 -14.13
C SER A 32 -15.32 -9.08 -14.99
N LEU A 33 -16.10 -8.18 -14.38
CA LEU A 33 -17.00 -7.27 -15.09
C LEU A 33 -16.20 -6.41 -16.08
N LEU A 34 -15.06 -5.86 -15.63
CA LEU A 34 -14.15 -5.08 -16.48
C LEU A 34 -13.60 -5.92 -17.64
N LEU A 35 -13.14 -7.15 -17.40
CA LEU A 35 -12.49 -8.00 -18.42
C LEU A 35 -13.48 -8.60 -19.45
N SER A 36 -14.67 -9.01 -19.00
CA SER A 36 -15.65 -9.70 -19.84
C SER A 36 -16.41 -8.76 -20.78
N SER A 37 -16.78 -7.57 -20.30
CA SER A 37 -17.65 -6.63 -21.03
C SER A 37 -16.90 -5.61 -21.90
N THR A 38 -15.59 -5.45 -21.70
CA THR A 38 -14.82 -4.34 -22.28
C THR A 38 -13.94 -4.79 -23.47
N PRO A 39 -13.96 -4.08 -24.62
CA PRO A 39 -13.02 -4.34 -25.73
C PRO A 39 -11.55 -4.13 -25.31
N PRO A 40 -10.57 -4.86 -25.91
CA PRO A 40 -9.15 -4.71 -25.59
C PRO A 40 -8.61 -3.27 -25.70
N SER A 41 -9.07 -2.50 -26.69
CA SER A 41 -8.70 -1.09 -26.86
C SER A 41 -9.16 -0.21 -25.69
N THR A 42 -10.37 -0.46 -25.18
CA THR A 42 -10.92 0.25 -24.03
C THR A 42 -10.19 -0.13 -22.74
N LEU A 43 -9.81 -1.41 -22.57
CA LEU A 43 -8.98 -1.84 -21.44
C LEU A 43 -7.59 -1.18 -21.47
N ALA A 44 -7.00 -1.03 -22.66
CA ALA A 44 -5.73 -0.34 -22.82
C ALA A 44 -5.83 1.14 -22.48
N ARG A 45 -6.89 1.82 -22.95
CA ARG A 45 -7.18 3.22 -22.58
C ARG A 45 -7.43 3.41 -21.09
N ALA A 46 -8.01 2.41 -20.42
CA ALA A 46 -8.16 2.37 -18.96
C ALA A 46 -6.87 1.98 -18.23
N GLY A 47 -5.77 1.72 -18.94
CA GLY A 47 -4.49 1.32 -18.37
C GLY A 47 -4.45 -0.12 -17.83
N LEU A 48 -5.46 -0.95 -18.08
CA LEU A 48 -5.55 -2.33 -17.59
C LEU A 48 -4.95 -3.37 -18.55
N ALA A 49 -4.58 -2.95 -19.76
CA ALA A 49 -3.95 -3.82 -20.75
C ALA A 49 -2.88 -3.08 -21.56
N ILE A 50 -1.91 -3.84 -22.09
CA ILE A 50 -0.95 -3.37 -23.09
C ILE A 50 -1.12 -4.24 -24.32
N LEU A 51 -1.32 -3.62 -25.48
CA LEU A 51 -1.57 -4.29 -26.74
C LEU A 51 -0.32 -4.33 -27.62
N ASN A 52 -0.36 -5.16 -28.65
CA ASN A 52 0.65 -5.20 -29.71
C ASN A 52 2.05 -5.56 -29.23
N LEU A 53 2.18 -6.53 -28.33
CA LEU A 53 3.45 -6.95 -27.76
C LEU A 53 4.06 -8.14 -28.53
N ALA A 54 5.38 -8.28 -28.44
CA ALA A 54 6.13 -9.44 -28.93
C ALA A 54 7.24 -9.81 -27.93
N VAL A 55 7.61 -11.09 -27.88
CA VAL A 55 8.69 -11.58 -27.00
C VAL A 55 10.05 -11.18 -27.57
N GLN A 56 10.73 -10.25 -26.91
CA GLN A 56 12.07 -9.79 -27.28
C GLN A 56 13.15 -10.75 -26.77
N SER A 57 13.10 -11.12 -25.49
CA SER A 57 14.09 -12.02 -24.87
C SER A 57 13.45 -12.96 -23.84
N LEU A 58 14.16 -14.06 -23.54
CA LEU A 58 13.81 -15.04 -22.51
C LEU A 58 15.05 -15.26 -21.63
N LYS A 59 14.88 -15.20 -20.30
CA LYS A 59 15.96 -15.36 -19.32
C LYS A 59 15.53 -16.19 -18.12
N THR A 60 16.48 -16.73 -17.38
CA THR A 60 16.21 -17.38 -16.09
C THR A 60 16.11 -16.35 -14.95
N GLY A 61 15.02 -16.37 -14.20
CA GLY A 61 14.78 -15.59 -12.99
C GLY A 61 14.87 -16.42 -11.69
N LEU A 62 14.60 -15.77 -10.55
CA LEU A 62 14.64 -16.38 -9.22
C LEU A 62 13.74 -17.64 -9.12
N GLY A 63 14.21 -18.69 -8.44
CA GLY A 63 13.48 -19.97 -8.33
C GLY A 63 13.53 -20.82 -9.60
N GLY A 64 14.38 -20.44 -10.56
CA GLY A 64 14.47 -21.07 -11.88
C GLY A 64 13.20 -20.88 -12.72
N ARG A 65 12.53 -19.73 -12.57
CA ARG A 65 11.37 -19.35 -13.39
C ARG A 65 11.82 -18.72 -14.68
N SER A 66 11.08 -18.93 -15.76
CA SER A 66 11.31 -18.22 -17.01
C SER A 66 10.75 -16.80 -16.96
N VAL A 67 11.58 -15.86 -17.38
CA VAL A 67 11.28 -14.43 -17.47
C VAL A 67 11.26 -14.05 -18.93
N ILE A 68 10.11 -13.60 -19.41
CA ILE A 68 9.95 -13.06 -20.76
C ILE A 68 10.06 -11.55 -20.74
N GLU A 69 10.76 -10.98 -21.71
CA GLU A 69 10.79 -9.55 -22.01
C GLU A 69 9.85 -9.28 -23.17
N LEU A 70 8.84 -8.45 -22.92
CA LEU A 70 7.80 -8.09 -23.87
C LEU A 70 7.94 -6.62 -24.24
N GLY A 71 8.18 -6.32 -25.51
CA GLY A 71 8.13 -4.96 -26.03
C GLY A 71 7.14 -4.86 -27.18
N LEU A 72 6.95 -3.65 -27.72
CA LEU A 72 6.08 -3.46 -28.87
C LEU A 72 6.56 -4.30 -30.06
N ASP A 73 5.59 -4.90 -30.76
CA ASP A 73 5.82 -5.61 -32.00
C ASP A 73 6.48 -4.67 -33.01
N PRO A 74 7.65 -5.03 -33.59
CA PRO A 74 8.35 -4.18 -34.54
C PRO A 74 7.50 -3.70 -35.73
N ALA A 75 6.45 -4.42 -36.10
CA ALA A 75 5.53 -4.04 -37.17
C ALA A 75 4.62 -2.85 -36.83
N VAL A 76 4.56 -2.43 -35.56
CA VAL A 76 3.68 -1.34 -35.08
C VAL A 76 4.46 -0.08 -34.70
N VAL A 77 5.77 -0.20 -34.49
CA VAL A 77 6.64 0.91 -34.13
C VAL A 77 6.86 1.78 -35.38
N SER A 78 6.41 3.04 -35.34
CA SER A 78 6.65 3.98 -36.44
C SER A 78 8.12 4.41 -36.46
N LYS A 79 8.64 4.79 -37.64
CA LYS A 79 10.06 5.19 -37.82
C LYS A 79 10.47 6.37 -36.92
N ASP A 80 9.52 7.21 -36.53
CA ASP A 80 9.75 8.39 -35.69
C ASP A 80 9.50 8.13 -34.20
N SER A 81 8.96 6.96 -33.84
CA SER A 81 8.72 6.59 -32.44
C SER A 81 9.92 5.84 -31.85
N ARG A 82 10.25 6.13 -30.59
CA ARG A 82 11.32 5.43 -29.85
C ARG A 82 10.96 4.01 -29.39
N GLY A 83 9.84 3.47 -29.87
CA GLY A 83 9.32 2.15 -29.45
C GLY A 83 8.93 2.10 -27.97
N GLU A 84 8.51 3.22 -27.40
CA GLU A 84 8.06 3.32 -26.00
C GLU A 84 6.67 2.68 -25.84
N LEU A 85 6.45 2.05 -24.69
CA LEU A 85 5.16 1.48 -24.33
C LEU A 85 4.12 2.59 -24.17
N PRO A 86 2.86 2.37 -24.60
CA PRO A 86 1.79 3.32 -24.35
C PRO A 86 1.55 3.48 -22.84
N GLU A 87 0.98 4.61 -22.42
CA GLU A 87 0.62 4.82 -21.02
C GLU A 87 -0.27 3.69 -20.50
N HIS A 88 0.09 3.14 -19.34
CA HIS A 88 -0.61 2.02 -18.73
C HIS A 88 -0.58 2.04 -17.20
N GLY A 89 -1.59 1.41 -16.60
CA GLY A 89 -1.77 1.21 -15.16
C GLY A 89 -1.10 -0.05 -14.61
N ILE A 90 -0.46 -0.87 -15.46
CA ILE A 90 0.28 -2.07 -15.01
C ILE A 90 1.47 -1.63 -14.14
N ARG A 91 1.68 -2.34 -13.03
CA ARG A 91 2.74 -2.12 -12.04
C ARG A 91 3.52 -3.40 -11.77
N THR A 92 4.74 -3.26 -11.24
CA THR A 92 5.54 -4.41 -10.84
C THR A 92 4.76 -5.28 -9.85
N GLY A 93 4.70 -6.56 -10.19
CA GLY A 93 4.08 -7.72 -9.57
C GLY A 93 2.56 -7.75 -9.57
N ASP A 94 1.95 -6.96 -10.44
CA ASP A 94 0.60 -7.29 -10.91
C ASP A 94 0.62 -8.71 -11.50
N ILE A 95 -0.45 -9.46 -11.23
CA ILE A 95 -0.72 -10.70 -11.93
C ILE A 95 -1.28 -10.32 -13.29
N VAL A 96 -0.73 -10.92 -14.33
CA VAL A 96 -1.07 -10.61 -15.71
C VAL A 96 -1.30 -11.89 -16.50
N ARG A 97 -2.20 -11.82 -17.47
CA ARG A 97 -2.36 -12.84 -18.50
C ARG A 97 -1.72 -12.36 -19.78
N LEU A 98 -0.89 -13.21 -20.37
CA LEU A 98 -0.35 -13.06 -21.70
C LEU A 98 -1.17 -13.91 -22.67
N GLY A 99 -1.88 -13.27 -23.58
CA GLY A 99 -2.71 -13.96 -24.58
C GLY A 99 -2.30 -13.60 -26.01
N GLU A 100 -2.89 -14.30 -26.98
CA GLU A 100 -2.84 -13.90 -28.39
C GLU A 100 -3.85 -12.77 -28.64
N MET A 101 -3.46 -11.75 -29.41
CA MET A 101 -4.40 -10.72 -29.84
C MET A 101 -5.42 -11.29 -30.85
N PRO A 102 -6.73 -11.08 -30.64
CA PRO A 102 -7.74 -11.44 -31.63
C PRO A 102 -7.51 -10.66 -32.94
N LYS A 103 -7.69 -11.33 -34.09
CA LYS A 103 -7.68 -10.66 -35.40
C LYS A 103 -8.87 -9.71 -35.49
N GLY A 104 -8.73 -8.59 -36.22
CA GLY A 104 -9.79 -7.59 -36.39
C GLY A 104 -11.10 -8.12 -37.00
N THR A 105 -11.08 -9.31 -37.62
CA THR A 105 -12.23 -10.02 -38.20
C THR A 105 -12.79 -11.14 -37.31
N ALA A 106 -12.26 -11.33 -36.10
CA ALA A 106 -12.65 -12.43 -35.21
C ALA A 106 -14.08 -12.26 -34.68
N LYS A 107 -14.85 -13.35 -34.62
CA LYS A 107 -16.23 -13.33 -34.10
C LYS A 107 -16.24 -13.06 -32.60
N LYS A 108 -17.29 -12.41 -32.08
CA LYS A 108 -17.46 -12.07 -30.64
C LYS A 108 -17.18 -13.25 -29.69
N LYS A 109 -17.56 -14.47 -30.09
CA LYS A 109 -17.32 -15.72 -29.33
C LYS A 109 -15.84 -16.14 -29.32
N GLU A 110 -15.15 -15.98 -30.45
CA GLU A 110 -13.71 -16.28 -30.60
C GLU A 110 -12.85 -15.28 -29.80
N VAL A 111 -13.25 -14.01 -29.80
CA VAL A 111 -12.65 -12.98 -28.94
C VAL A 111 -12.85 -13.31 -27.45
N ALA A 112 -14.03 -13.82 -27.07
CA ALA A 112 -14.30 -14.23 -25.69
C ALA A 112 -13.48 -15.46 -25.26
N GLU A 113 -13.26 -16.43 -26.14
CA GLU A 113 -12.41 -17.60 -25.88
C GLU A 113 -10.92 -17.26 -25.83
N LEU A 114 -10.44 -16.33 -26.67
CA LEU A 114 -9.05 -15.85 -26.64
C LEU A 114 -8.74 -14.98 -25.41
N LYS A 115 -9.76 -14.40 -24.77
CA LYS A 115 -9.63 -13.64 -23.51
C LYS A 115 -9.34 -14.53 -22.29
N THR A 116 -9.78 -15.77 -22.32
CA THR A 116 -9.59 -16.74 -21.22
C THR A 116 -8.41 -17.67 -21.45
N LYS A 117 -7.94 -17.82 -22.70
CA LYS A 117 -6.72 -18.56 -23.03
C LYS A 117 -5.48 -17.68 -22.94
N GLY A 118 -4.45 -18.16 -22.28
CA GLY A 118 -3.17 -17.47 -22.16
C GLY A 118 -2.31 -18.04 -21.05
N VAL A 119 -1.10 -17.51 -20.93
CA VAL A 119 -0.15 -17.86 -19.87
C VAL A 119 -0.24 -16.81 -18.77
N GLU A 120 -0.32 -17.24 -17.52
CA GLU A 120 -0.36 -16.34 -16.38
C GLU A 120 1.05 -16.09 -15.84
N GLY A 121 1.29 -14.87 -15.41
CA GLY A 121 2.59 -14.49 -14.89
C GLY A 121 2.49 -13.32 -13.95
N VAL A 122 3.62 -13.03 -13.32
CA VAL A 122 3.79 -11.90 -12.42
C VAL A 122 4.73 -10.92 -13.09
N VAL A 123 4.31 -9.65 -13.23
CA VAL A 123 5.17 -8.61 -13.76
C VAL A 123 6.37 -8.44 -12.82
N ILE A 124 7.59 -8.61 -13.31
CA ILE A 124 8.77 -8.47 -12.46
C ILE A 124 9.52 -7.17 -12.68
N ARG A 125 9.30 -6.49 -13.80
CA ARG A 125 9.91 -5.19 -14.08
C ARG A 125 9.09 -4.49 -15.16
N ILE A 126 9.04 -3.16 -15.08
CA ILE A 126 8.50 -2.30 -16.12
C ILE A 126 9.59 -1.31 -16.48
N GLY A 127 9.82 -1.13 -17.77
CA GLY A 127 10.66 -0.06 -18.32
C GLY A 127 9.89 0.71 -19.36
N GLU A 128 10.49 1.76 -19.90
CA GLU A 128 9.83 2.63 -20.90
C GLU A 128 9.49 1.89 -22.20
N ARG A 129 10.24 0.82 -22.56
CA ARG A 129 10.10 0.11 -23.85
C ARG A 129 9.66 -1.35 -23.73
N ALA A 130 9.70 -1.91 -22.52
CA ALA A 130 9.42 -3.31 -22.31
C ALA A 130 8.87 -3.59 -20.90
N VAL A 131 8.10 -4.67 -20.81
CA VAL A 131 7.61 -5.27 -19.57
C VAL A 131 8.22 -6.66 -19.43
N TRP A 132 8.76 -6.97 -18.26
CA TRP A 132 9.27 -8.29 -17.96
C TRP A 132 8.27 -9.05 -17.09
N VAL A 133 7.93 -10.28 -17.49
CA VAL A 133 6.95 -11.11 -16.80
C VAL A 133 7.60 -12.45 -16.45
N ALA A 134 7.55 -12.83 -15.17
CA ALA A 134 7.92 -14.17 -14.73
C ALA A 134 6.71 -15.08 -14.83
N LEU A 135 6.81 -16.14 -15.63
CA LEU A 135 5.70 -17.06 -15.89
C LEU A 135 5.42 -17.99 -14.70
N GLY A 136 4.18 -18.48 -14.62
CA GLY A 136 3.72 -19.44 -13.63
C GLY A 136 4.39 -20.82 -13.76
N LYS A 137 4.18 -21.67 -12.75
CA LYS A 137 4.52 -23.11 -12.84
C LYS A 137 3.21 -23.88 -13.05
N GLU A 138 3.18 -24.81 -14.00
CA GLU A 138 2.16 -25.86 -13.99
C GLU A 138 2.31 -26.75 -12.75
N ALA A 139 1.21 -27.37 -12.31
CA ALA A 139 1.18 -28.38 -11.26
C ALA A 139 2.10 -29.60 -11.53
N THR A 140 2.53 -29.79 -12.79
CA THR A 140 3.38 -30.88 -13.30
C THR A 140 4.87 -30.51 -13.37
N GLY A 141 5.25 -29.28 -13.00
CA GLY A 141 6.65 -28.84 -12.99
C GLY A 141 7.25 -28.48 -14.36
N GLY A 142 6.42 -28.44 -15.41
CA GLY A 142 6.74 -27.85 -16.71
C GLY A 142 6.78 -26.33 -16.66
N ASP A 143 7.50 -25.72 -17.59
CA ASP A 143 7.67 -24.27 -17.69
C ASP A 143 6.76 -23.74 -18.81
N GLU A 144 5.91 -22.75 -18.50
CA GLU A 144 4.82 -22.32 -19.39
C GLU A 144 5.29 -21.55 -20.63
N VAL A 145 6.60 -21.43 -20.84
CA VAL A 145 7.19 -20.77 -22.01
C VAL A 145 6.73 -21.42 -23.32
N GLU A 146 6.56 -22.75 -23.33
CA GLU A 146 6.08 -23.49 -24.51
C GLU A 146 4.63 -23.14 -24.87
N ASN A 147 3.86 -22.60 -23.91
CA ASN A 147 2.47 -22.20 -24.09
C ASN A 147 2.33 -20.71 -24.46
N VAL A 148 3.44 -19.95 -24.51
CA VAL A 148 3.42 -18.56 -24.95
C VAL A 148 3.19 -18.53 -26.47
N PRO A 149 2.15 -17.83 -26.96
CA PRO A 149 1.89 -17.78 -28.41
C PRO A 149 3.03 -17.10 -29.19
N ASP A 150 3.36 -17.63 -30.37
CA ASP A 150 4.37 -17.06 -31.28
C ASP A 150 3.87 -15.83 -32.10
N ARG A 151 2.66 -15.35 -31.81
CA ARG A 151 1.97 -14.28 -32.55
C ARG A 151 1.90 -13.00 -31.73
N LYS A 152 1.34 -11.93 -32.32
CA LYS A 152 1.11 -10.65 -31.65
C LYS A 152 0.35 -10.84 -30.33
N LEU A 153 0.96 -10.38 -29.24
CA LEU A 153 0.50 -10.59 -27.88
C LEU A 153 -0.21 -9.37 -27.33
N TRP A 154 -1.01 -9.61 -26.29
CA TRP A 154 -1.48 -8.59 -25.38
C TRP A 154 -1.28 -9.06 -23.94
N LEU A 155 -1.04 -8.09 -23.07
CA LEU A 155 -0.86 -8.28 -21.64
C LEU A 155 -2.04 -7.66 -20.92
N VAL A 156 -2.73 -8.42 -20.09
CA VAL A 156 -3.95 -7.98 -19.39
C VAL A 156 -3.77 -8.18 -17.89
N LYS A 157 -4.06 -7.15 -17.10
CA LYS A 157 -4.03 -7.23 -15.63
C LYS A 157 -5.17 -8.12 -15.10
N LEU A 158 -4.83 -9.04 -14.21
CA LEU A 158 -5.75 -9.92 -13.50
C LEU A 158 -5.91 -9.49 -12.04
N ALA A 159 -6.96 -9.99 -11.39
CA ALA A 159 -7.13 -9.87 -9.93
C ALA A 159 -6.02 -10.66 -9.22
N ASN A 160 -5.48 -10.10 -8.14
CA ASN A 160 -4.40 -10.74 -7.39
C ASN A 160 -4.97 -11.72 -6.35
N ASP A 161 -5.04 -13.01 -6.70
CA ASP A 161 -5.59 -14.04 -5.81
C ASP A 161 -4.57 -14.57 -4.77
N VAL A 162 -3.28 -14.27 -4.95
CA VAL A 162 -2.19 -14.82 -4.13
C VAL A 162 -2.24 -14.29 -2.70
N THR A 163 -2.61 -13.02 -2.53
CA THR A 163 -2.76 -12.37 -1.22
C THR A 163 -3.86 -13.06 -0.40
N TYR A 164 -5.04 -13.26 -1.00
CA TYR A 164 -6.19 -13.96 -0.39
C TYR A 164 -5.87 -15.41 -0.05
N LYS A 165 -5.24 -16.14 -0.98
CA LYS A 165 -4.78 -17.52 -0.73
C LYS A 165 -3.90 -17.61 0.51
N ARG A 166 -2.97 -16.67 0.69
CA ARG A 166 -2.04 -16.66 1.82
C ARG A 166 -2.73 -16.37 3.15
N MET A 167 -3.63 -15.39 3.18
CA MET A 167 -4.43 -15.11 4.39
C MET A 167 -5.31 -16.30 4.75
N ASN A 168 -6.01 -16.91 3.78
CA ASN A 168 -6.86 -18.07 4.00
C ASN A 168 -6.07 -19.30 4.49
N GLN A 169 -4.86 -19.53 3.98
CA GLN A 169 -3.97 -20.59 4.47
C GLN A 169 -3.64 -20.41 5.95
N VAL A 170 -3.34 -19.18 6.37
CA VAL A 170 -3.01 -18.86 7.77
C VAL A 170 -4.23 -19.03 8.67
N LEU A 171 -5.38 -18.47 8.29
CA LEU A 171 -6.61 -18.61 9.07
C LEU A 171 -7.04 -20.08 9.20
N THR A 172 -6.96 -20.86 8.12
CA THR A 172 -7.25 -22.30 8.16
C THR A 172 -6.31 -23.05 9.10
N LYS A 173 -5.02 -22.68 9.13
CA LYS A 173 -4.05 -23.26 10.07
C LYS A 173 -4.41 -22.92 11.52
N LEU A 174 -4.80 -21.67 11.80
CA LEU A 174 -5.17 -21.21 13.14
C LEU A 174 -6.50 -21.81 13.64
N LEU A 175 -7.45 -22.07 12.73
CA LEU A 175 -8.71 -22.75 13.04
C LEU A 175 -8.53 -24.24 13.39
N LYS A 176 -7.53 -24.90 12.80
CA LYS A 176 -7.23 -26.32 13.06
C LYS A 176 -6.39 -26.55 14.32
N ALA A 177 -5.91 -25.49 14.98
CA ALA A 177 -5.10 -25.59 16.17
C ALA A 177 -5.99 -25.96 17.39
N PRO A 178 -5.68 -27.03 18.16
CA PRO A 178 -6.48 -27.41 19.32
C PRO A 178 -6.42 -26.33 20.43
N GLU A 179 -7.59 -25.99 20.98
CA GLU A 179 -7.85 -24.78 21.80
C GLU A 179 -7.04 -24.68 23.11
N SER A 180 -6.53 -25.79 23.66
CA SER A 180 -5.97 -25.81 25.02
C SER A 180 -4.44 -25.95 25.12
N SER A 181 -3.74 -26.37 24.05
CA SER A 181 -2.28 -26.62 24.12
C SER A 181 -1.45 -26.12 22.91
N SER A 182 -2.07 -25.52 21.89
CA SER A 182 -1.35 -25.14 20.66
C SER A 182 -0.98 -23.65 20.54
N TYR A 183 -1.58 -22.74 21.32
CA TYR A 183 -1.31 -21.31 21.21
C TYR A 183 -0.11 -20.89 22.07
N THR A 184 0.80 -20.10 21.51
CA THR A 184 1.91 -19.50 22.26
C THR A 184 1.41 -18.44 23.26
N SER A 185 2.24 -18.05 24.23
CA SER A 185 1.89 -16.97 25.17
C SER A 185 1.45 -15.70 24.44
N LEU A 186 2.22 -15.29 23.41
CA LEU A 186 1.87 -14.18 22.55
C LEU A 186 0.49 -14.37 21.90
N GLN A 187 0.22 -15.52 21.29
CA GLN A 187 -1.07 -15.76 20.63
C GLN A 187 -2.25 -15.73 21.60
N ARG A 188 -2.07 -16.22 22.83
CA ARG A 188 -3.09 -16.15 23.88
C ARG A 188 -3.42 -14.71 24.25
N VAL A 189 -2.40 -13.84 24.36
CA VAL A 189 -2.60 -12.40 24.55
C VAL A 189 -3.30 -11.80 23.32
N LEU A 190 -2.85 -12.08 22.10
CA LEU A 190 -3.49 -11.52 20.89
C LEU A 190 -4.95 -11.94 20.73
N LEU A 191 -5.35 -13.10 21.27
CA LEU A 191 -6.71 -13.62 21.25
C LEU A 191 -7.55 -13.25 22.49
N GLY A 192 -6.99 -12.51 23.45
CA GLY A 192 -7.69 -12.15 24.68
C GLY A 192 -7.92 -13.32 25.65
N LEU A 193 -7.19 -14.43 25.48
CA LEU A 193 -7.22 -15.60 26.36
C LEU A 193 -6.35 -15.42 27.63
N SER A 194 -5.48 -14.40 27.63
CA SER A 194 -4.67 -13.96 28.77
C SER A 194 -4.42 -12.46 28.68
N SER A 195 -4.09 -11.84 29.81
CA SER A 195 -3.62 -10.45 29.84
C SER A 195 -2.14 -10.37 29.47
N PRO A 196 -1.68 -9.26 28.86
CA PRO A 196 -0.26 -8.98 28.67
C PRO A 196 0.49 -9.00 30.01
N GLY A 197 1.73 -9.48 30.00
CA GLY A 197 2.59 -9.39 31.17
C GLY A 197 2.94 -7.93 31.52
N THR A 198 3.25 -7.68 32.79
CA THR A 198 3.64 -6.34 33.26
C THR A 198 5.01 -5.94 32.72
N PRO A 199 5.17 -4.74 32.13
CA PRO A 199 6.47 -4.24 31.67
C PRO A 199 7.45 -4.07 32.83
N ASP A 200 8.64 -4.65 32.68
CA ASP A 200 9.73 -4.56 33.67
C ASP A 200 10.69 -3.42 33.30
N LEU A 201 10.34 -2.20 33.74
CA LEU A 201 11.06 -0.98 33.35
C LEU A 201 12.49 -0.91 33.90
N GLU A 202 12.80 -1.61 35.00
CA GLU A 202 14.15 -1.62 35.58
C GLU A 202 15.17 -2.21 34.60
N LYS A 203 14.77 -3.12 33.71
CA LYS A 203 15.63 -3.65 32.62
C LYS A 203 16.10 -2.59 31.63
N THR A 204 15.44 -1.43 31.58
CA THR A 204 15.70 -0.37 30.59
C THR A 204 16.13 0.94 31.22
N LYS A 205 16.40 0.94 32.52
CA LYS A 205 16.79 2.14 33.29
C LYS A 205 18.13 2.70 32.83
N ASP A 206 19.11 1.83 32.63
CA ASP A 206 20.46 2.18 32.20
C ASP A 206 20.65 2.03 30.68
N LEU A 207 19.54 2.07 29.91
CA LEU A 207 19.59 1.93 28.46
C LEU A 207 20.27 3.14 27.82
N VAL A 208 21.37 2.89 27.12
CA VAL A 208 22.07 3.90 26.31
C VAL A 208 21.54 3.86 24.88
N PHE A 209 20.85 4.93 24.48
CA PHE A 209 20.39 5.10 23.11
C PHE A 209 21.57 5.35 22.15
N SER A 210 21.48 4.79 20.96
CA SER A 210 22.48 4.97 19.90
C SER A 210 22.34 6.36 19.29
N ASP A 211 21.10 6.84 19.15
CA ASP A 211 20.80 8.19 18.72
C ASP A 211 20.52 9.14 19.92
N PRO A 212 21.34 10.19 20.11
CA PRO A 212 21.15 11.16 21.20
C PRO A 212 20.03 12.18 20.93
N THR A 213 19.49 12.25 19.71
CA THR A 213 18.49 13.25 19.31
C THR A 213 17.05 12.83 19.62
N LEU A 214 16.84 11.62 20.12
CA LEU A 214 15.52 11.10 20.48
C LEU A 214 14.86 11.94 21.58
N ASN A 215 13.64 12.38 21.32
CA ASN A 215 12.86 13.12 22.31
C ASN A 215 12.31 12.20 23.41
N PRO A 216 11.85 12.75 24.56
CA PRO A 216 11.36 11.95 25.69
C PRO A 216 10.24 10.97 25.34
N SER A 217 9.31 11.33 24.44
CA SER A 217 8.21 10.43 24.05
C SER A 217 8.67 9.22 23.24
N GLN A 218 9.70 9.41 22.39
CA GLN A 218 10.32 8.33 21.63
C GLN A 218 11.12 7.41 22.56
N GLN A 219 11.89 7.98 23.48
CA GLN A 219 12.63 7.20 24.48
C GLN A 219 11.70 6.37 25.37
N ASP A 220 10.60 6.95 25.85
CA ASP A 220 9.59 6.22 26.64
C ASP A 220 8.95 5.08 25.83
N ALA A 221 8.59 5.32 24.56
CA ALA A 221 8.05 4.28 23.68
C ALA A 221 9.03 3.11 23.47
N ILE A 222 10.33 3.40 23.31
CA ILE A 222 11.38 2.38 23.15
C ILE A 222 11.57 1.58 24.44
N ARG A 223 11.74 2.27 25.59
CA ARG A 223 11.88 1.60 26.90
C ARG A 223 10.67 0.72 27.20
N PHE A 224 9.47 1.22 26.94
CA PHE A 224 8.24 0.47 27.09
C PHE A 224 8.23 -0.77 26.20
N ALA A 225 8.50 -0.64 24.89
CA ALA A 225 8.49 -1.76 23.97
C ALA A 225 9.54 -2.85 24.30
N LEU A 226 10.72 -2.44 24.77
CA LEU A 226 11.75 -3.36 25.26
C LEU A 226 11.33 -4.08 26.54
N SER A 227 10.66 -3.38 27.46
CA SER A 227 10.22 -3.91 28.76
C SER A 227 8.96 -4.78 28.69
N SER A 228 8.08 -4.53 27.72
CA SER A 228 6.85 -5.30 27.52
C SER A 228 7.15 -6.73 27.08
N PRO A 229 6.59 -7.78 27.71
CA PRO A 229 6.95 -9.16 27.37
C PRO A 229 6.38 -9.62 26.03
N GLU A 230 5.06 -9.55 25.84
CA GLU A 230 4.40 -10.05 24.63
C GLU A 230 4.09 -8.96 23.61
N ILE A 231 3.59 -7.79 24.04
CA ILE A 231 3.07 -6.78 23.11
C ILE A 231 3.38 -5.34 23.51
N ALA A 232 3.69 -4.53 22.50
CA ALA A 232 3.71 -3.07 22.61
C ALA A 232 3.10 -2.40 21.37
N LEU A 233 2.30 -1.36 21.59
CA LEU A 233 1.75 -0.49 20.55
C LEU A 233 2.47 0.86 20.58
N ILE A 234 3.10 1.24 19.47
CA ILE A 234 3.67 2.57 19.27
C ILE A 234 2.68 3.35 18.40
N HIS A 235 1.96 4.27 19.02
CA HIS A 235 1.07 5.19 18.32
C HIS A 235 1.90 6.39 17.84
N GLY A 236 2.15 6.44 16.53
CA GLY A 236 2.95 7.48 15.89
C GLY A 236 2.11 8.37 14.96
N PRO A 237 1.52 9.47 15.48
CA PRO A 237 0.87 10.52 14.70
C PRO A 237 1.75 11.10 13.58
N PRO A 238 1.19 11.85 12.62
CA PRO A 238 1.93 12.44 11.51
C PRO A 238 3.14 13.26 11.97
N GLY A 239 4.29 13.02 11.35
CA GLY A 239 5.52 13.79 11.59
C GLY A 239 6.24 13.49 12.92
N THR A 240 5.80 12.51 13.73
CA THR A 240 6.36 12.24 15.06
C THR A 240 7.63 11.38 15.08
N GLY A 241 8.13 10.98 13.91
CA GLY A 241 9.35 10.16 13.81
C GLY A 241 9.12 8.68 14.17
N LYS A 242 7.95 8.12 13.88
CA LYS A 242 7.62 6.70 14.09
C LYS A 242 8.69 5.74 13.55
N THR A 243 9.05 5.89 12.28
CA THR A 243 10.11 5.07 11.67
C THR A 243 11.44 5.25 12.40
N TYR A 244 11.79 6.48 12.81
CA TYR A 244 13.03 6.75 13.56
C TYR A 244 13.05 6.04 14.92
N THR A 245 11.92 6.04 15.61
CA THR A 245 11.72 5.32 16.88
C THR A 245 11.87 3.81 16.69
N LEU A 246 11.32 3.27 15.60
CA LEU A 246 11.45 1.85 15.26
C LEU A 246 12.90 1.45 14.95
N ILE A 247 13.67 2.30 14.28
CA ILE A 247 15.09 2.05 14.00
C ILE A 247 15.86 1.87 15.31
N GLU A 248 15.75 2.83 16.24
CA GLU A 248 16.42 2.71 17.53
C GLU A 248 15.94 1.46 18.29
N LEU A 249 14.64 1.19 18.31
CA LEU A 249 14.11 -0.02 18.95
C LEU A 249 14.74 -1.29 18.38
N ILE A 250 14.84 -1.41 17.05
CA ILE A 250 15.49 -2.56 16.40
C ILE A 250 16.95 -2.66 16.82
N LEU A 251 17.70 -1.56 16.83
CA LEU A 251 19.10 -1.56 17.28
C LEU A 251 19.25 -2.02 18.73
N GLN A 252 18.33 -1.65 19.61
CA GLN A 252 18.34 -2.09 21.01
C GLN A 252 17.98 -3.58 21.16
N LEU A 253 17.04 -4.09 20.37
CA LEU A 253 16.73 -5.53 20.32
C LEU A 253 17.95 -6.34 19.84
N LEU A 254 18.67 -5.82 18.83
CA LEU A 254 19.90 -6.44 18.33
C LEU A 254 21.02 -6.46 19.37
N LYS A 255 21.16 -5.42 20.21
CA LYS A 255 22.10 -5.41 21.35
C LYS A 255 21.77 -6.47 22.40
N GLN A 256 20.51 -6.92 22.46
CA GLN A 256 20.05 -8.04 23.31
C GLN A 256 20.15 -9.40 22.59
N ASP A 257 20.89 -9.46 21.48
CA ASP A 257 21.07 -10.64 20.61
C ASP A 257 19.76 -11.24 20.07
N GLN A 258 18.70 -10.42 19.99
CA GLN A 258 17.42 -10.86 19.44
C GLN A 258 17.38 -10.77 17.92
N ARG A 259 16.83 -11.80 17.28
CA ARG A 259 16.62 -11.80 15.82
C ARG A 259 15.24 -11.23 15.50
N VAL A 260 15.20 -10.24 14.60
CA VAL A 260 14.01 -9.43 14.36
C VAL A 260 13.45 -9.66 12.95
N LEU A 261 12.14 -9.92 12.86
CA LEU A 261 11.38 -9.88 11.60
C LEU A 261 10.60 -8.57 11.52
N VAL A 262 10.98 -7.70 10.59
CA VAL A 262 10.29 -6.43 10.33
C VAL A 262 9.34 -6.59 9.16
N CYS A 263 8.09 -6.18 9.37
CA CYS A 263 7.03 -6.25 8.39
C CYS A 263 6.33 -4.91 8.19
N GLY A 264 5.71 -4.75 7.03
CA GLY A 264 4.78 -3.65 6.73
C GLY A 264 3.78 -4.03 5.65
N PRO A 265 2.63 -3.33 5.53
CA PRO A 265 1.62 -3.63 4.52
C PRO A 265 2.09 -3.27 3.10
N SER A 266 3.00 -2.29 2.95
CA SER A 266 3.48 -1.80 1.64
C SER A 266 5.00 -1.95 1.49
N ASN A 267 5.51 -2.00 0.24
CA ASN A 267 6.97 -2.03 0.03
C ASN A 267 7.66 -0.78 0.57
N ILE A 268 7.07 0.40 0.36
CA ILE A 268 7.63 1.67 0.82
C ILE A 268 7.80 1.70 2.35
N SER A 269 6.81 1.23 3.11
CA SER A 269 6.92 1.17 4.58
C SER A 269 8.12 0.35 5.05
N VAL A 270 8.40 -0.77 4.37
CA VAL A 270 9.52 -1.66 4.70
C VAL A 270 10.84 -1.07 4.21
N ASP A 271 10.88 -0.54 3.00
CA ASP A 271 12.08 -0.01 2.36
C ASP A 271 12.63 1.21 3.12
N ASN A 272 11.76 2.07 3.66
CA ASN A 272 12.16 3.18 4.53
C ASN A 272 12.92 2.72 5.78
N ILE A 273 12.53 1.56 6.36
CA ILE A 273 13.25 0.98 7.49
C ILE A 273 14.58 0.40 7.03
N VAL A 274 14.63 -0.30 5.88
CA VAL A 274 15.88 -0.86 5.35
C VAL A 274 16.91 0.24 5.12
N GLU A 275 16.52 1.32 4.44
CA GLU A 275 17.41 2.43 4.12
C GLU A 275 18.01 3.05 5.39
N ARG A 276 17.18 3.33 6.40
CA ARG A 276 17.66 3.92 7.66
C ARG A 276 18.49 2.95 8.49
N LEU A 277 18.15 1.66 8.53
CA LEU A 277 18.98 0.66 9.22
C LEU A 277 20.35 0.54 8.56
N ALA A 278 20.40 0.48 7.23
CA ALA A 278 21.63 0.38 6.47
C ALA A 278 22.56 1.60 6.69
N LEU A 279 21.98 2.80 6.81
CA LEU A 279 22.74 4.02 7.11
C LEU A 279 23.22 4.08 8.57
N THR A 280 22.35 3.71 9.52
CA THR A 280 22.62 3.87 10.96
C THR A 280 23.52 2.76 11.51
N SER A 281 23.42 1.56 10.95
CA SER A 281 24.24 0.40 11.36
C SER A 281 24.68 -0.43 10.13
N PRO A 282 25.68 0.06 9.37
CA PRO A 282 26.14 -0.60 8.14
C PRO A 282 26.66 -2.04 8.35
N SER A 283 27.12 -2.36 9.57
CA SER A 283 27.63 -3.68 9.93
C SER A 283 26.53 -4.69 10.27
N THR A 284 25.27 -4.27 10.44
CA THR A 284 24.19 -5.20 10.78
C THR A 284 23.82 -6.03 9.54
N PRO A 285 23.88 -7.37 9.62
CA PRO A 285 23.47 -8.21 8.50
C PRO A 285 21.94 -8.20 8.36
N ILE A 286 21.47 -7.50 7.33
CA ILE A 286 20.04 -7.35 7.00
C ILE A 286 19.70 -7.97 5.64
N VAL A 287 18.50 -8.56 5.53
CA VAL A 287 17.99 -9.13 4.28
C VAL A 287 16.58 -8.59 4.00
N ARG A 288 16.38 -7.98 2.82
CA ARG A 288 15.08 -7.52 2.32
C ARG A 288 14.47 -8.55 1.38
N LEU A 289 13.36 -9.16 1.80
CA LEU A 289 12.59 -10.13 1.03
C LEU A 289 11.56 -9.44 0.14
N GLY A 290 11.79 -9.42 -1.17
CA GLY A 290 10.87 -8.84 -2.13
C GLY A 290 11.49 -8.85 -3.52
N HIS A 291 10.67 -8.60 -4.53
CA HIS A 291 11.18 -8.51 -5.89
C HIS A 291 11.90 -7.17 -6.09
N PRO A 292 13.16 -7.13 -6.58
CA PRO A 292 13.97 -5.91 -6.70
C PRO A 292 13.25 -4.73 -7.37
N ALA A 293 12.49 -4.95 -8.44
CA ALA A 293 11.79 -3.86 -9.13
C ALA A 293 10.58 -3.28 -8.38
N ARG A 294 10.26 -3.78 -7.18
CA ARG A 294 9.28 -3.17 -6.25
C ARG A 294 9.96 -2.39 -5.13
N LEU A 295 11.29 -2.44 -5.07
CA LEU A 295 12.08 -1.87 -4.00
C LEU A 295 12.63 -0.51 -4.41
N LEU A 296 12.86 0.35 -3.43
CA LEU A 296 13.60 1.59 -3.63
C LEU A 296 15.03 1.29 -4.11
N PRO A 297 15.61 2.12 -5.01
CA PRO A 297 16.97 1.94 -5.50
C PRO A 297 18.03 1.81 -4.41
N SER A 298 17.92 2.60 -3.33
CA SER A 298 18.82 2.57 -2.16
C SER A 298 18.79 1.24 -1.41
N VAL A 299 17.72 0.47 -1.54
CA VAL A 299 17.47 -0.79 -0.81
C VAL A 299 17.91 -2.02 -1.61
N LEU A 300 18.14 -1.88 -2.92
CA LEU A 300 18.41 -3.02 -3.82
C LEU A 300 19.58 -3.90 -3.38
N ASN A 301 20.65 -3.30 -2.83
CA ASN A 301 21.84 -4.01 -2.35
C ASN A 301 21.55 -4.94 -1.16
N HIS A 302 20.44 -4.71 -0.45
CA HIS A 302 19.99 -5.55 0.65
C HIS A 302 18.92 -6.57 0.23
N SER A 303 18.48 -6.54 -1.04
CA SER A 303 17.47 -7.46 -1.52
C SER A 303 18.01 -8.89 -1.62
N LEU A 304 17.20 -9.88 -1.25
CA LEU A 304 17.61 -11.28 -1.25
C LEU A 304 18.15 -11.73 -2.63
N GLU A 305 17.50 -11.30 -3.72
CA GLU A 305 17.92 -11.66 -5.06
C GLU A 305 19.30 -11.09 -5.42
N VAL A 306 19.59 -9.85 -5.02
CA VAL A 306 20.90 -9.23 -5.25
C VAL A 306 21.95 -9.92 -4.38
N LEU A 307 21.68 -10.14 -3.10
CA LEU A 307 22.59 -10.83 -2.18
C LEU A 307 22.91 -12.26 -2.63
N THR A 308 21.93 -12.97 -3.21
CA THR A 308 22.15 -14.31 -3.77
C THR A 308 23.09 -14.28 -4.98
N ARG A 309 23.24 -13.14 -5.66
CA ARG A 309 24.14 -12.98 -6.81
C ARG A 309 25.51 -12.45 -6.44
N THR A 310 25.60 -11.61 -5.41
CA THR A 310 26.82 -10.88 -5.04
C THR A 310 27.58 -11.51 -3.88
N SER A 311 26.94 -12.36 -3.07
CA SER A 311 27.61 -13.06 -1.98
C SER A 311 28.57 -14.14 -2.51
N GLU A 312 29.57 -14.48 -1.72
CA GLU A 312 30.49 -15.59 -2.01
C GLU A 312 29.74 -16.91 -2.22
N ALA A 313 28.71 -17.17 -1.42
CA ALA A 313 27.82 -18.32 -1.58
C ALA A 313 27.03 -18.32 -2.91
N GLY A 314 26.84 -17.14 -3.50
CA GLY A 314 26.14 -16.91 -4.76
C GLY A 314 26.95 -17.25 -6.01
N GLY A 315 28.29 -17.28 -5.94
CA GLY A 315 29.15 -17.60 -7.08
C GLY A 315 28.78 -18.93 -7.74
N ILE A 316 28.53 -19.94 -6.91
CA ILE A 316 28.15 -21.30 -7.32
C ILE A 316 26.77 -21.33 -8.01
N VAL A 317 25.86 -20.45 -7.61
CA VAL A 317 24.51 -20.31 -8.19
C VAL A 317 24.58 -19.62 -9.56
N ASN A 318 25.47 -18.65 -9.70
CA ASN A 318 25.66 -17.91 -10.94
C ASN A 318 26.21 -18.79 -12.07
N ASP A 319 27.06 -19.76 -11.78
CA ASP A 319 27.63 -20.66 -12.79
C ASP A 319 26.55 -21.52 -13.44
N VAL A 320 25.70 -22.17 -12.64
CA VAL A 320 24.57 -22.98 -13.14
C VAL A 320 23.58 -22.11 -13.92
N ARG A 321 23.37 -20.86 -13.49
CA ARG A 321 22.50 -19.94 -14.21
C ARG A 321 23.02 -19.56 -15.60
N LYS A 322 24.32 -19.28 -15.71
CA LYS A 322 24.94 -18.95 -17.01
C LYS A 322 24.77 -20.11 -17.98
N GLU A 323 25.01 -21.34 -17.52
CA GLU A 323 24.82 -22.55 -18.32
C GLU A 323 23.35 -22.70 -18.77
N MET A 324 22.38 -22.44 -17.88
CA MET A 324 20.97 -22.44 -18.23
C MET A 324 20.60 -21.40 -19.28
N ASP A 325 21.08 -20.15 -19.14
CA ASP A 325 20.77 -19.06 -20.07
C ASP A 325 21.39 -19.34 -21.46
N GLU A 326 22.59 -19.93 -21.52
CA GLU A 326 23.24 -20.38 -22.77
C GLU A 326 22.42 -21.48 -23.47
N LYS A 327 21.99 -22.51 -22.71
CA LYS A 327 21.14 -23.58 -23.23
C LYS A 327 19.79 -23.05 -23.72
N GLN A 328 19.15 -22.14 -22.98
CA GLN A 328 17.90 -21.50 -23.41
C GLN A 328 18.07 -20.71 -24.71
N ALA A 329 19.15 -19.94 -24.85
CA ALA A 329 19.42 -19.19 -26.08
C ALA A 329 19.65 -20.11 -27.30
N SER A 330 20.16 -21.32 -27.09
CA SER A 330 20.38 -22.31 -28.15
C SER A 330 19.07 -22.86 -28.75
N ILE A 331 17.98 -22.92 -27.97
CA ILE A 331 16.67 -23.47 -28.42
C ILE A 331 16.14 -22.74 -29.66
N ARG A 332 16.22 -21.40 -29.66
CA ARG A 332 15.75 -20.57 -30.79
C ARG A 332 16.56 -20.80 -32.06
N LYS A 333 17.83 -21.24 -31.94
CA LYS A 333 18.73 -21.50 -33.08
C LYS A 333 18.58 -22.91 -33.64
N THR A 334 18.18 -23.87 -32.81
CA THR A 334 18.03 -25.27 -33.22
C THR A 334 16.77 -25.49 -34.04
N ARG A 335 16.88 -26.04 -35.25
CA ARG A 335 15.74 -26.38 -36.13
C ARG A 335 15.30 -27.84 -36.02
N ASN A 336 16.14 -28.72 -35.47
CA ASN A 336 15.88 -30.16 -35.33
C ASN A 336 15.07 -30.47 -34.05
N GLY A 337 13.92 -31.13 -34.20
CA GLY A 337 13.04 -31.48 -33.08
C GLY A 337 13.64 -32.46 -32.07
N ARG A 338 14.56 -33.35 -32.49
CA ARG A 338 15.22 -34.30 -31.59
C ARG A 338 16.25 -33.60 -30.70
N GLU A 339 17.05 -32.70 -31.27
CA GLU A 339 18.01 -31.87 -30.53
C GLU A 339 17.30 -30.92 -29.55
N ARG A 340 16.16 -30.34 -29.93
CA ARG A 340 15.34 -29.54 -29.02
C ARG A 340 14.91 -30.33 -27.78
N ARG A 341 14.46 -31.58 -27.93
CA ARG A 341 14.09 -32.43 -26.76
C ARG A 341 15.27 -32.71 -25.83
N VAL A 342 16.47 -32.88 -26.37
CA VAL A 342 17.69 -33.06 -25.55
C VAL A 342 17.96 -31.78 -24.75
N ILE A 343 17.92 -30.62 -25.40
CA ILE A 343 18.12 -29.32 -24.72
C ILE A 343 17.07 -29.10 -23.61
N TYR A 344 15.81 -29.47 -23.84
CA TYR A 344 14.78 -29.38 -22.80
C TYR A 344 15.03 -30.33 -21.62
N THR A 345 15.58 -31.52 -21.87
CA THR A 345 15.93 -32.48 -20.81
C THR A 345 17.09 -31.94 -19.97
N ASP A 346 18.17 -31.47 -20.62
CA ASP A 346 19.31 -30.83 -19.95
C ASP A 346 18.85 -29.64 -19.10
N LEU A 347 17.98 -28.77 -19.65
CA LEU A 347 17.44 -27.62 -18.91
C LEU A 347 16.61 -28.03 -17.69
N LYS A 348 15.91 -29.16 -17.75
CA LYS A 348 15.13 -29.66 -16.62
C LYS A 348 16.05 -30.07 -15.47
N ASP A 349 17.16 -30.73 -15.78
CA ASP A 349 18.14 -31.18 -14.79
C ASP A 349 18.92 -29.99 -14.21
N LEU A 350 19.41 -29.08 -15.06
CA LEU A 350 20.06 -27.83 -14.63
C LEU A 350 19.15 -26.98 -13.75
N ARG A 351 17.84 -26.90 -14.06
CA ARG A 351 16.86 -26.19 -13.21
C ARG A 351 16.69 -26.83 -11.85
N LYS A 352 16.74 -28.16 -11.76
CA LYS A 352 16.64 -28.87 -10.49
C LYS A 352 17.86 -28.54 -9.63
N GLU A 353 19.05 -28.66 -10.20
CA GLU A 353 20.30 -28.32 -9.54
C GLU A 353 20.36 -26.84 -9.11
N TYR A 354 19.98 -25.92 -10.01
CA TYR A 354 19.90 -24.49 -9.73
C TYR A 354 19.03 -24.22 -8.50
N ARG A 355 17.83 -24.82 -8.44
CA ARG A 355 16.89 -24.63 -7.31
C ARG A 355 17.46 -25.17 -5.99
N GLU A 356 18.15 -26.30 -6.01
CA GLU A 356 18.76 -26.88 -4.80
C GLU A 356 19.92 -26.03 -4.28
N ARG A 357 20.76 -25.51 -5.18
CA ARG A 357 21.87 -24.61 -4.82
C ARG A 357 21.36 -23.24 -4.36
N GLU A 358 20.44 -22.64 -5.11
CA GLU A 358 19.81 -21.37 -4.77
C GLU A 358 19.06 -21.46 -3.43
N GLY A 359 18.32 -22.55 -3.20
CA GLY A 359 17.63 -22.80 -1.93
C GLY A 359 18.56 -22.83 -0.73
N ARG A 360 19.71 -23.52 -0.84
CA ARG A 360 20.73 -23.55 0.22
C ARG A 360 21.37 -22.18 0.46
N CYS A 361 21.68 -21.44 -0.61
CA CYS A 361 22.21 -20.09 -0.51
C CYS A 361 21.22 -19.14 0.19
N ILE A 362 19.94 -19.17 -0.23
CA ILE A 362 18.89 -18.36 0.37
C ILE A 362 18.70 -18.70 1.85
N ASP A 363 18.62 -19.99 2.20
CA ASP A 363 18.48 -20.41 3.60
C ASP A 363 19.66 -19.92 4.45
N GLY A 364 20.90 -20.04 3.95
CA GLY A 364 22.10 -19.54 4.62
C GLY A 364 22.10 -18.02 4.82
N LEU A 365 21.74 -17.25 3.78
CA LEU A 365 21.67 -15.78 3.84
C LEU A 365 20.60 -15.32 4.81
N VAL A 366 19.40 -15.91 4.75
CA VAL A 366 18.32 -15.55 5.66
C VAL A 366 18.71 -15.93 7.08
N ARG A 367 19.18 -17.16 7.33
CA ARG A 367 19.54 -17.64 8.68
C ARG A 367 20.66 -16.82 9.35
N SER A 368 21.66 -16.40 8.59
CA SER A 368 22.78 -15.57 9.10
C SER A 368 22.40 -14.11 9.35
N SER A 369 21.31 -13.62 8.74
CA SER A 369 20.84 -12.24 8.98
C SER A 369 20.20 -12.07 10.35
N LYS A 370 20.49 -10.93 10.99
CA LYS A 370 19.93 -10.54 12.29
C LYS A 370 18.60 -9.80 12.15
N VAL A 371 18.39 -9.15 11.01
CA VAL A 371 17.11 -8.51 10.66
C VAL A 371 16.65 -8.99 9.29
N VAL A 372 15.45 -9.56 9.23
CA VAL A 372 14.78 -9.90 7.97
C VAL A 372 13.62 -8.94 7.78
N LEU A 373 13.55 -8.31 6.61
CA LEU A 373 12.54 -7.30 6.29
C LEU A 373 11.67 -7.76 5.12
N ALA A 374 10.36 -7.74 5.26
CA ALA A 374 9.43 -8.20 4.23
C ALA A 374 8.11 -7.42 4.28
N THR A 375 7.30 -7.48 3.22
CA THR A 375 5.89 -7.12 3.38
C THR A 375 5.18 -8.19 4.22
N LEU A 376 4.03 -7.88 4.83
CA LEU A 376 3.23 -8.85 5.59
C LEU A 376 2.97 -10.14 4.80
N HIS A 377 2.61 -10.00 3.52
CA HIS A 377 2.49 -11.14 2.63
C HIS A 377 3.85 -11.79 2.36
N GLY A 378 4.89 -11.01 2.06
CA GLY A 378 6.25 -11.52 1.81
C GLY A 378 6.81 -12.36 2.95
N ALA A 379 6.44 -12.08 4.19
CA ALA A 379 6.82 -12.83 5.38
C ALA A 379 6.27 -14.26 5.42
N GLY A 380 5.22 -14.57 4.66
CA GLY A 380 4.73 -15.94 4.45
C GLY A 380 5.45 -16.68 3.30
N GLY A 381 6.60 -16.16 2.87
CA GLY A 381 7.46 -16.71 1.82
C GLY A 381 7.96 -18.12 2.10
N HIS A 382 8.41 -18.82 1.06
CA HIS A 382 9.15 -20.06 1.29
C HIS A 382 10.50 -19.78 1.97
N GLN A 383 11.06 -18.60 1.74
CA GLN A 383 12.35 -18.13 2.27
C GLN A 383 12.34 -17.94 3.79
N THR A 384 11.17 -17.69 4.38
CA THR A 384 10.99 -17.55 5.84
C THR A 384 10.55 -18.86 6.49
N LYS A 385 10.30 -19.92 5.71
CA LYS A 385 9.90 -21.21 6.24
C LYS A 385 11.04 -21.79 7.08
N ASN A 386 10.71 -22.30 8.27
CA ASN A 386 11.65 -22.86 9.24
C ASN A 386 12.69 -21.86 9.76
N GLN A 387 12.46 -20.56 9.59
CA GLN A 387 13.26 -19.52 10.23
C GLN A 387 12.63 -19.14 11.57
N GLU A 388 13.47 -18.88 12.57
CA GLU A 388 13.03 -18.48 13.91
C GLU A 388 13.33 -17.02 14.19
N PHE A 389 12.39 -16.31 14.80
CA PHE A 389 12.52 -14.91 15.15
C PHE A 389 12.05 -14.71 16.59
N ASP A 390 12.75 -13.90 17.36
CA ASP A 390 12.35 -13.58 18.74
C ASP A 390 11.23 -12.54 18.76
N VAL A 391 11.34 -11.56 17.86
CA VAL A 391 10.47 -10.39 17.82
C VAL A 391 9.98 -10.12 16.40
N VAL A 392 8.69 -9.85 16.27
CA VAL A 392 8.08 -9.32 15.06
C VAL A 392 7.76 -7.85 15.28
N VAL A 393 8.21 -6.99 14.37
CA VAL A 393 7.86 -5.55 14.34
C VAL A 393 7.02 -5.31 13.10
N ILE A 394 5.83 -4.73 13.25
CA ILE A 394 4.97 -4.35 12.13
C ILE A 394 4.81 -2.84 12.09
N ASP A 395 5.37 -2.19 11.07
CA ASP A 395 5.14 -0.77 10.78
C ASP A 395 3.86 -0.58 9.95
N GLU A 396 3.25 0.59 10.09
CA GLU A 396 1.95 0.93 9.50
C GLU A 396 0.85 -0.13 9.76
N ALA A 397 0.85 -0.72 10.97
CA ALA A 397 -0.08 -1.78 11.35
C ALA A 397 -1.57 -1.34 11.30
N SER A 398 -1.84 -0.04 11.41
CA SER A 398 -3.18 0.56 11.27
C SER A 398 -3.66 0.66 9.81
N GLN A 399 -2.83 0.34 8.84
CA GLN A 399 -3.18 0.25 7.41
C GLN A 399 -3.23 -1.20 6.92
N ALA A 400 -3.04 -2.17 7.82
CA ALA A 400 -3.03 -3.59 7.48
C ALA A 400 -4.37 -4.23 7.88
N LEU A 401 -4.88 -5.10 7.03
CA LEU A 401 -5.98 -6.00 7.41
C LEU A 401 -5.48 -6.92 8.51
N GLU A 402 -6.26 -7.13 9.57
CA GLU A 402 -5.87 -8.01 10.66
C GLU A 402 -5.40 -9.42 10.20
N PRO A 403 -6.06 -10.09 9.24
CA PRO A 403 -5.56 -11.36 8.69
C PRO A 403 -4.14 -11.31 8.11
N GLN A 404 -3.69 -10.16 7.61
CA GLN A 404 -2.32 -9.99 7.09
C GLN A 404 -1.30 -10.00 8.22
N CYS A 405 -1.63 -9.41 9.37
CA CYS A 405 -0.76 -9.36 10.55
C CYS A 405 -0.53 -10.76 11.16
N TRP A 406 -1.46 -11.68 10.97
CA TRP A 406 -1.31 -13.07 11.39
C TRP A 406 -0.30 -13.88 10.53
N ILE A 407 0.02 -13.41 9.31
CA ILE A 407 0.96 -14.10 8.42
C ILE A 407 2.35 -14.26 9.06
N PRO A 408 3.07 -13.18 9.41
CA PRO A 408 4.39 -13.32 10.04
C PRO A 408 4.32 -14.15 11.33
N LEU A 409 3.25 -13.99 12.13
CA LEU A 409 3.07 -14.71 13.40
C LEU A 409 2.83 -16.22 13.23
N ALA A 410 2.23 -16.65 12.12
CA ALA A 410 1.96 -18.05 11.84
C ALA A 410 3.13 -18.78 11.16
N PHE A 411 3.98 -18.04 10.43
CA PHE A 411 5.11 -18.58 9.66
C PHE A 411 6.46 -18.45 10.36
N ALA A 412 6.68 -17.42 11.18
CA ALA A 412 7.90 -17.23 11.98
C ALA A 412 8.02 -18.22 13.16
N GLY A 413 7.02 -19.08 13.35
CA GLY A 413 7.05 -20.18 14.32
C GLY A 413 6.63 -19.78 15.73
N SER A 414 6.74 -20.75 16.64
CA SER A 414 6.45 -20.57 18.07
C SER A 414 7.57 -19.83 18.83
N SER A 415 8.68 -19.53 18.17
CA SER A 415 9.83 -18.80 18.73
C SER A 415 9.55 -17.31 18.92
N VAL A 416 8.56 -16.76 18.20
CA VAL A 416 8.16 -15.36 18.38
C VAL A 416 7.52 -15.18 19.75
N LYS A 417 8.21 -14.44 20.61
CA LYS A 417 7.78 -14.13 21.97
C LYS A 417 7.10 -12.77 22.05
N LYS A 418 7.48 -11.84 21.17
CA LYS A 418 7.04 -10.44 21.21
C LYS A 418 6.57 -9.92 19.86
N LEU A 419 5.49 -9.13 19.90
CA LEU A 419 4.99 -8.34 18.77
C LEU A 419 5.01 -6.85 19.11
N VAL A 420 5.65 -6.05 18.26
CA VAL A 420 5.56 -4.58 18.32
C VAL A 420 4.76 -4.10 17.12
N LEU A 421 3.66 -3.39 17.37
CA LEU A 421 2.87 -2.77 16.32
C LEU A 421 3.07 -1.27 16.36
N ALA A 422 3.49 -0.68 15.25
CA ALA A 422 3.57 0.76 15.08
C ALA A 422 2.57 1.23 14.03
N GLY A 423 1.89 2.32 14.29
CA GLY A 423 0.89 2.85 13.38
C GLY A 423 0.16 4.06 13.93
N ASP A 424 -0.85 4.49 13.18
CA ASP A 424 -1.76 5.55 13.59
C ASP A 424 -3.20 5.19 13.19
N HIS A 425 -3.93 4.65 14.16
CA HIS A 425 -5.34 4.29 14.03
C HIS A 425 -6.30 5.49 13.84
N LEU A 426 -5.79 6.71 13.86
CA LEU A 426 -6.55 7.93 13.56
C LEU A 426 -6.30 8.46 12.15
N GLN A 427 -5.44 7.79 11.37
CA GLN A 427 -5.33 7.95 9.92
C GLN A 427 -6.17 6.88 9.20
N LEU A 428 -6.05 6.81 7.87
CA LEU A 428 -6.81 5.91 7.01
C LEU A 428 -6.67 4.43 7.44
N PRO A 429 -7.79 3.68 7.55
CA PRO A 429 -7.76 2.23 7.70
C PRO A 429 -7.33 1.55 6.39
N PRO A 430 -7.11 0.22 6.39
CA PRO A 430 -6.99 -0.52 5.14
C PRO A 430 -8.22 -0.33 4.25
N THR A 431 -8.02 -0.20 2.94
CA THR A 431 -9.11 -0.12 1.95
C THR A 431 -9.83 -1.47 1.84
N VAL A 432 -11.16 -1.45 1.94
CA VAL A 432 -12.03 -2.64 1.88
C VAL A 432 -13.15 -2.40 0.87
N LYS A 433 -13.04 -2.99 -0.33
CA LYS A 433 -13.99 -2.78 -1.44
C LYS A 433 -15.39 -3.30 -1.14
N SER A 434 -15.50 -4.41 -0.42
CA SER A 434 -16.77 -5.00 0.00
C SER A 434 -17.54 -4.17 1.04
N ALA A 435 -16.88 -3.17 1.66
CA ALA A 435 -17.54 -2.19 2.50
C ALA A 435 -18.22 -1.10 1.66
N ASP A 436 -17.59 -0.69 0.55
CA ASP A 436 -18.00 0.44 -0.29
C ASP A 436 -18.97 0.07 -1.42
N SER A 437 -19.03 -1.21 -1.83
CA SER A 437 -19.91 -1.65 -2.93
C SER A 437 -21.39 -1.66 -2.55
N LYS A 438 -22.17 -0.75 -3.15
CA LYS A 438 -23.65 -0.76 -3.07
C LYS A 438 -24.27 -1.94 -3.83
N ASP A 439 -23.58 -2.47 -4.84
CA ASP A 439 -24.07 -3.48 -5.77
C ASP A 439 -24.01 -4.91 -5.20
N ASN A 440 -23.17 -5.16 -4.19
CA ASN A 440 -23.00 -6.49 -3.56
C ASN A 440 -23.83 -6.73 -2.29
N LYS A 441 -24.89 -5.93 -2.05
CA LYS A 441 -25.69 -6.04 -0.82
C LYS A 441 -26.31 -7.43 -0.62
N ASP A 442 -26.78 -8.07 -1.68
CA ASP A 442 -27.47 -9.36 -1.56
C ASP A 442 -26.49 -10.53 -1.36
N GLU A 443 -25.34 -10.53 -2.03
CA GLU A 443 -24.27 -11.51 -1.76
C GLU A 443 -23.72 -11.36 -0.33
N LYS A 444 -23.54 -10.11 0.12
CA LYS A 444 -23.14 -9.82 1.50
C LYS A 444 -24.11 -10.40 2.52
N LYS A 445 -25.42 -10.20 2.33
CA LYS A 445 -26.46 -10.81 3.19
C LYS A 445 -26.39 -12.34 3.16
N LYS A 446 -26.20 -12.94 1.98
CA LYS A 446 -26.14 -14.41 1.84
C LYS A 446 -24.95 -15.00 2.60
N LYS A 447 -23.75 -14.43 2.48
CA LYS A 447 -22.57 -14.93 3.21
C LYS A 447 -22.66 -14.68 4.72
N ILE A 448 -23.20 -13.54 5.14
CA ILE A 448 -23.44 -13.28 6.57
C ILE A 448 -24.40 -14.33 7.15
N LYS A 449 -25.47 -14.68 6.43
CA LYS A 449 -26.38 -15.76 6.86
C LYS A 449 -25.67 -17.12 6.93
N SER A 450 -24.81 -17.43 5.96
CA SER A 450 -23.99 -18.65 5.99
C SER A 450 -23.06 -18.69 7.22
N LEU A 451 -22.45 -17.57 7.58
CA LEU A 451 -21.63 -17.44 8.79
C LEU A 451 -22.45 -17.67 10.06
N GLU A 452 -23.66 -17.10 10.15
CA GLU A 452 -24.56 -17.34 11.30
C GLU A 452 -24.85 -18.84 11.47
N GLU A 453 -25.14 -19.54 10.36
CA GLU A 453 -25.39 -21.00 10.37
C GLU A 453 -24.15 -21.82 10.75
N GLU A 454 -22.96 -21.43 10.28
CA GLU A 454 -21.70 -22.09 10.64
C GLU A 454 -21.32 -21.88 12.11
N LEU A 455 -21.45 -20.66 12.62
CA LEU A 455 -21.18 -20.35 14.03
C LEU A 455 -22.18 -21.04 14.96
N ALA A 456 -23.44 -21.14 14.57
CA ALA A 456 -24.44 -21.90 15.31
C ALA A 456 -24.09 -23.39 15.42
N LYS A 457 -23.54 -24.00 14.35
CA LYS A 457 -23.05 -25.40 14.38
C LYS A 457 -21.86 -25.59 15.33
N LEU A 458 -21.06 -24.54 15.54
CA LEU A 458 -19.95 -24.53 16.49
C LEU A 458 -20.39 -24.24 17.93
N SER A 459 -21.69 -24.23 18.22
CA SER A 459 -22.25 -23.94 19.56
C SER A 459 -21.85 -22.56 20.12
N VAL A 460 -21.58 -21.59 19.23
CA VAL A 460 -21.28 -20.20 19.57
C VAL A 460 -22.55 -19.51 20.08
N LYS A 461 -22.44 -18.67 21.11
CA LYS A 461 -23.62 -18.03 21.72
C LYS A 461 -24.25 -17.01 20.78
N ALA A 462 -25.56 -16.80 20.90
CA ALA A 462 -26.30 -15.89 20.01
C ALA A 462 -25.80 -14.44 20.04
N ASP A 463 -25.34 -13.95 21.20
CA ASP A 463 -24.74 -12.62 21.34
C ASP A 463 -23.35 -12.51 20.69
N GLU A 464 -22.57 -13.59 20.71
CA GLU A 464 -21.29 -13.71 20.00
C GLU A 464 -21.51 -13.76 18.48
N ILE A 465 -22.52 -14.50 17.99
CA ILE A 465 -22.92 -14.51 16.58
C ILE A 465 -23.29 -13.09 16.12
N LYS A 466 -24.08 -12.35 16.90
CA LYS A 466 -24.43 -10.95 16.60
C LYS A 466 -23.21 -10.03 16.58
N THR A 467 -22.19 -10.35 17.36
CA THR A 467 -20.93 -9.60 17.37
C THR A 467 -20.09 -9.92 16.12
N ALA A 468 -20.02 -11.19 15.73
CA ALA A 468 -19.35 -11.65 14.51
C ALA A 468 -19.93 -11.02 13.24
N THR A 469 -21.27 -10.92 13.13
CA THR A 469 -21.91 -10.34 11.93
C THR A 469 -21.72 -8.82 11.80
N ARG A 470 -21.29 -8.15 12.87
CA ARG A 470 -20.95 -6.71 12.88
C ARG A 470 -19.46 -6.44 12.71
N TRP A 471 -18.64 -7.49 12.62
CA TRP A 471 -17.20 -7.35 12.47
C TRP A 471 -16.84 -6.76 11.10
N SER A 472 -15.83 -5.88 11.05
CA SER A 472 -15.38 -5.22 9.82
C SER A 472 -13.90 -5.51 9.57
N LEU A 473 -13.53 -5.68 8.30
CA LEU A 473 -12.14 -5.77 7.86
C LEU A 473 -11.36 -4.47 8.04
N GLU A 474 -12.05 -3.34 8.19
CA GLU A 474 -11.45 -2.04 8.50
C GLU A 474 -10.94 -1.97 9.95
N THR A 475 -11.39 -2.87 10.83
CA THR A 475 -10.87 -2.98 12.19
C THR A 475 -9.52 -3.68 12.13
N THR A 476 -8.44 -2.92 12.33
CA THR A 476 -7.08 -3.46 12.29
C THR A 476 -6.73 -4.22 13.56
N LEU A 477 -5.65 -5.02 13.50
CA LEU A 477 -5.08 -5.65 14.70
C LEU A 477 -4.71 -4.59 15.74
N PHE A 478 -4.23 -3.42 15.31
CA PHE A 478 -3.91 -2.29 16.19
C PHE A 478 -5.17 -1.78 16.91
N ASP A 479 -6.24 -1.50 16.16
CA ASP A 479 -7.52 -1.03 16.72
C ASP A 479 -8.08 -2.03 17.74
N ARG A 480 -8.10 -3.33 17.39
CA ARG A 480 -8.67 -4.37 18.24
C ARG A 480 -7.93 -4.52 19.56
N LEU A 481 -6.60 -4.55 19.52
CA LEU A 481 -5.79 -4.72 20.74
C LEU A 481 -5.84 -3.46 21.61
N LEU A 482 -5.86 -2.27 21.00
CA LEU A 482 -6.10 -1.03 21.74
C LEU A 482 -7.49 -1.00 22.38
N ALA A 483 -8.52 -1.50 21.70
CA ALA A 483 -9.87 -1.58 22.24
C ALA A 483 -9.97 -2.61 23.39
N MET A 484 -9.15 -3.68 23.35
CA MET A 484 -9.13 -4.75 24.35
C MET A 484 -8.37 -4.35 25.63
N TYR A 485 -7.17 -3.79 25.48
CA TYR A 485 -6.25 -3.57 26.58
C TYR A 485 -6.06 -2.08 26.93
N GLY A 486 -6.65 -1.18 26.16
CA GLY A 486 -6.58 0.25 26.41
C GLY A 486 -5.17 0.83 26.29
N SER A 487 -4.92 1.91 27.02
CA SER A 487 -3.65 2.64 26.97
C SER A 487 -2.48 1.92 27.64
N GLU A 488 -2.72 0.83 28.38
CA GLU A 488 -1.66 0.11 29.11
C GLU A 488 -0.59 -0.44 28.18
N ILE A 489 -0.99 -0.93 27.00
CA ILE A 489 -0.08 -1.48 25.98
C ILE A 489 0.40 -0.43 24.97
N LYS A 490 -0.01 0.84 25.09
CA LYS A 490 0.23 1.89 24.09
C LYS A 490 1.17 2.97 24.60
N ARG A 491 2.07 3.45 23.73
CA ARG A 491 2.79 4.72 23.90
C ARG A 491 2.58 5.65 22.72
N LEU A 492 2.30 6.92 23.02
CA LEU A 492 2.05 7.98 22.04
C LEU A 492 3.33 8.77 21.81
N LEU A 493 3.77 8.86 20.56
CA LEU A 493 4.78 9.84 20.16
C LEU A 493 4.10 11.20 20.04
N ASN A 494 4.56 12.19 20.79
CA ASN A 494 3.81 13.44 20.97
C ASN A 494 4.47 14.67 20.33
N THR A 495 5.75 14.59 19.97
CA THR A 495 6.48 15.71 19.34
C THR A 495 6.57 15.47 17.84
N GLN A 496 6.05 16.39 17.03
CA GLN A 496 6.04 16.32 15.57
C GLN A 496 7.03 17.29 14.92
N TYR A 497 7.60 16.87 13.80
CA TYR A 497 8.67 17.56 13.07
C TYR A 497 8.29 17.88 11.61
N ARG A 498 6.99 17.91 11.28
CA ARG A 498 6.47 18.16 9.93
C ARG A 498 5.73 19.49 9.80
N MET A 499 4.69 19.71 10.58
CA MET A 499 3.73 20.79 10.35
C MET A 499 4.12 22.04 11.10
N HIS A 500 3.84 23.21 10.52
CA HIS A 500 3.68 24.45 11.25
C HIS A 500 2.64 24.28 12.38
N GLU A 501 2.81 24.97 13.52
CA GLU A 501 1.95 24.82 14.70
C GLU A 501 0.46 25.06 14.39
N LYS A 502 0.17 26.12 13.63
CA LYS A 502 -1.17 26.50 13.19
C LYS A 502 -1.89 25.40 12.38
N ILE A 503 -1.15 24.63 11.58
CA ILE A 503 -1.68 23.49 10.81
C ILE A 503 -1.91 22.29 11.75
N MET A 504 -0.94 22.01 12.64
CA MET A 504 -0.99 20.87 13.58
C MET A 504 -2.13 21.00 14.60
N ARG A 505 -2.46 22.22 15.03
CA ARG A 505 -3.32 22.48 16.18
C ARG A 505 -4.69 21.82 16.09
N PHE A 506 -5.38 21.93 14.96
CA PHE A 506 -6.71 21.33 14.80
C PHE A 506 -6.69 19.79 14.86
N PRO A 507 -5.85 19.07 14.06
CA PRO A 507 -5.67 17.63 14.22
C PRO A 507 -5.32 17.23 15.66
N SER A 508 -4.39 17.94 16.31
CA SER A 508 -3.99 17.68 17.70
C SER A 508 -5.19 17.71 18.65
N ASP A 509 -5.98 18.79 18.57
CA ASP A 509 -7.05 19.04 19.51
C ASP A 509 -8.25 18.11 19.32
N GLU A 510 -8.58 17.77 18.08
CA GLU A 510 -9.77 16.97 17.77
C GLU A 510 -9.53 15.45 17.73
N LEU A 511 -8.29 15.03 17.45
CA LEU A 511 -7.98 13.60 17.22
C LEU A 511 -6.98 13.05 18.22
N TYR A 512 -6.06 13.85 18.74
CA TYR A 512 -4.95 13.37 19.56
C TYR A 512 -4.97 13.94 21.00
N ASP A 513 -6.16 14.21 21.54
CA ASP A 513 -6.38 14.71 22.90
C ASP A 513 -5.57 15.96 23.27
N ARG A 514 -5.24 16.83 22.31
CA ARG A 514 -4.38 18.03 22.51
C ARG A 514 -2.94 17.68 22.94
N LYS A 515 -2.47 16.46 22.68
CA LYS A 515 -1.15 15.99 23.12
C LYS A 515 -0.04 16.26 22.12
N LEU A 516 -0.33 16.60 20.86
CA LEU A 516 0.73 16.86 19.89
C LEU A 516 1.36 18.24 20.11
N MET A 517 2.68 18.27 20.02
CA MET A 517 3.52 19.46 20.13
C MET A 517 4.39 19.60 18.89
N ALA A 518 4.47 20.81 18.34
CA ALA A 518 5.38 21.13 17.25
C ALA A 518 6.79 21.34 17.82
N ALA A 519 7.79 20.65 17.28
CA ALA A 519 9.18 20.92 17.63
C ALA A 519 9.60 22.35 17.24
N ASP A 520 10.56 22.93 17.95
CA ASP A 520 10.98 24.32 17.71
C ASP A 520 11.48 24.57 16.28
N SER A 521 12.10 23.56 15.66
CA SER A 521 12.57 23.62 14.27
C SER A 521 11.45 23.73 13.23
N VAL A 522 10.20 23.55 13.64
CA VAL A 522 9.05 23.42 12.75
C VAL A 522 7.87 24.29 13.15
N LYS A 523 7.85 24.76 14.40
CA LYS A 523 6.73 25.47 14.98
C LYS A 523 6.32 26.70 14.14
N THR A 524 7.30 27.41 13.60
CA THR A 524 7.14 28.70 12.90
C THR A 524 7.61 28.68 11.43
N ARG A 525 7.78 27.50 10.81
CA ARG A 525 8.30 27.39 9.43
C ARG A 525 7.32 27.95 8.38
N LEU A 526 7.75 28.84 7.49
CA LEU A 526 6.92 29.39 6.40
C LEU A 526 7.53 29.13 5.03
N LEU A 527 6.76 29.31 3.94
CA LEU A 527 7.27 29.10 2.58
C LEU A 527 8.38 30.09 2.22
N LYS A 528 8.33 31.33 2.72
CA LYS A 528 9.43 32.29 2.54
C LYS A 528 10.77 31.84 3.12
N ASP A 529 10.77 30.90 4.08
CA ASP A 529 11.98 30.35 4.72
C ASP A 529 12.44 29.03 4.05
N LEU A 530 12.07 28.82 2.79
CA LEU A 530 12.59 27.71 2.00
C LEU A 530 14.09 27.89 1.72
N PRO A 531 14.85 26.81 1.47
CA PRO A 531 16.30 26.88 1.28
C PRO A 531 16.72 27.51 -0.07
N TYR A 532 15.77 28.08 -0.80
CA TYR A 532 15.95 28.75 -2.08
C TYR A 532 15.11 30.04 -2.10
N GLU A 533 15.39 30.93 -3.04
CA GLU A 533 14.74 32.24 -3.12
C GLU A 533 13.24 32.10 -3.36
N VAL A 534 12.46 32.61 -2.40
CA VAL A 534 11.00 32.74 -2.47
C VAL A 534 10.65 34.16 -2.04
N ARG A 535 9.91 34.86 -2.88
CA ARG A 535 9.44 36.23 -2.63
C ARG A 535 8.43 36.21 -1.49
N GLU A 536 8.56 37.18 -0.59
CA GLU A 536 7.59 37.40 0.47
C GLU A 536 6.30 37.96 -0.13
N THR A 537 5.22 37.21 0.04
CA THR A 537 3.86 37.49 -0.43
C THR A 537 2.86 37.05 0.64
N ASP A 538 1.60 37.50 0.54
CA ASP A 538 0.54 37.10 1.48
C ASP A 538 0.39 35.56 1.55
N ASP A 539 0.62 34.85 0.44
CA ASP A 539 0.57 33.38 0.39
C ASP A 539 1.77 32.68 1.03
N THR A 540 2.96 33.29 0.97
CA THR A 540 4.22 32.65 1.42
C THR A 540 4.55 32.91 2.88
N VAL A 541 3.91 33.92 3.50
CA VAL A 541 3.99 34.21 4.93
C VAL A 541 2.90 33.56 5.76
N GLU A 542 1.85 33.05 5.12
CA GLU A 542 0.72 32.45 5.82
C GLU A 542 0.79 30.91 5.75
N PRO A 543 0.80 30.19 6.89
CA PRO A 543 0.83 28.74 6.90
C PRO A 543 -0.54 28.09 6.69
N LEU A 544 -1.65 28.81 6.88
CA LEU A 544 -3.01 28.27 6.74
C LEU A 544 -3.93 29.26 6.02
N VAL A 545 -4.33 28.92 4.79
CA VAL A 545 -5.24 29.71 3.95
C VAL A 545 -6.54 28.94 3.72
N PHE A 546 -7.67 29.63 3.75
CA PHE A 546 -8.98 29.06 3.41
C PHE A 546 -9.72 29.93 2.40
N PHE A 547 -9.92 29.40 1.20
CA PHE A 547 -10.84 29.97 0.21
C PHE A 547 -12.24 29.37 0.41
N ASP A 548 -13.13 30.16 1.00
CA ASP A 548 -14.51 29.76 1.20
C ASP A 548 -15.35 30.08 -0.04
N THR A 549 -15.84 29.03 -0.69
CA THR A 549 -16.62 29.12 -1.93
C THR A 549 -18.14 29.11 -1.68
N GLN A 550 -18.58 29.47 -0.47
CA GLN A 550 -20.00 29.64 -0.16
C GLN A 550 -20.68 30.66 -1.10
N GLY A 551 -22.02 30.60 -1.18
CA GLY A 551 -22.82 31.55 -1.98
C GLY A 551 -23.32 31.02 -3.32
N GLY A 552 -22.93 29.81 -3.72
CA GLY A 552 -23.55 29.06 -4.84
C GLY A 552 -22.93 29.28 -6.22
N ASP A 553 -21.91 30.15 -6.34
CA ASP A 553 -21.19 30.39 -7.60
C ASP A 553 -20.24 29.24 -8.01
N PHE A 554 -20.04 28.26 -7.11
CA PHE A 554 -19.10 27.15 -7.27
C PHE A 554 -19.83 25.79 -7.16
N PRO A 555 -20.79 25.46 -8.05
CA PRO A 555 -21.59 24.24 -7.91
C PRO A 555 -20.80 22.98 -8.26
N GLU A 556 -21.08 21.88 -7.53
CA GLU A 556 -20.59 20.56 -7.91
C GLU A 556 -21.29 20.01 -9.17
N ARG A 557 -20.62 19.12 -9.90
CA ARG A 557 -21.17 18.40 -11.05
C ARG A 557 -21.01 16.87 -10.91
N THR A 558 -21.87 16.14 -11.60
CA THR A 558 -21.75 14.69 -11.83
C THR A 558 -21.30 14.39 -13.26
N GLU A 559 -20.64 13.25 -13.48
CA GLU A 559 -20.21 12.87 -14.84
C GLU A 559 -21.39 12.74 -15.83
N ASP A 560 -22.60 12.42 -15.35
CA ASP A 560 -23.80 12.29 -16.18
C ASP A 560 -24.30 13.63 -16.79
N ASP A 561 -23.90 14.77 -16.23
CA ASP A 561 -24.30 16.10 -16.74
C ASP A 561 -23.50 16.53 -17.98
N SER A 562 -22.40 15.83 -18.30
CA SER A 562 -21.59 16.08 -19.48
C SER A 562 -22.07 15.18 -20.62
N GLY A 563 -22.93 15.70 -21.51
CA GLY A 563 -23.69 14.97 -22.55
C GLY A 563 -22.92 14.16 -23.62
N GLY A 564 -21.87 13.42 -23.27
CA GLY A 564 -21.14 12.48 -24.11
C GLY A 564 -21.59 11.04 -23.90
N GLN A 565 -22.05 10.37 -24.96
CA GLN A 565 -22.35 8.94 -24.99
C GLN A 565 -21.09 8.07 -24.82
N ILE A 566 -20.52 7.99 -23.63
CA ILE A 566 -19.66 6.87 -23.25
C ILE A 566 -20.01 6.54 -21.81
N LYS A 567 -20.58 5.35 -21.57
CA LYS A 567 -20.77 4.79 -20.23
C LYS A 567 -19.40 4.56 -19.58
N ALA A 568 -18.82 5.61 -19.02
CA ALA A 568 -17.70 5.58 -18.09
C ALA A 568 -18.15 5.18 -16.67
N SER A 569 -19.46 5.03 -16.47
CA SER A 569 -20.13 4.72 -15.19
C SER A 569 -19.68 3.43 -14.50
N VAL A 570 -19.00 2.51 -15.19
CA VAL A 570 -18.48 1.27 -14.60
C VAL A 570 -17.04 1.46 -14.06
N LEU A 571 -16.30 2.46 -14.52
CA LEU A 571 -14.87 2.63 -14.21
C LEU A 571 -14.59 3.65 -13.09
N LEU A 572 -15.48 4.62 -12.86
CA LEU A 572 -15.23 5.75 -11.96
C LEU A 572 -16.22 5.90 -10.79
N GLY A 573 -17.29 5.10 -10.76
CA GLY A 573 -18.36 5.22 -9.74
C GLY A 573 -19.02 6.60 -9.73
N ASP A 574 -19.92 6.86 -8.78
CA ASP A 574 -20.57 8.16 -8.55
C ASP A 574 -19.56 9.24 -8.07
N SER A 575 -18.56 9.59 -8.88
CA SER A 575 -17.54 10.60 -8.55
C SER A 575 -18.04 12.02 -8.86
N LYS A 576 -17.43 13.02 -8.22
CA LYS A 576 -17.88 14.43 -8.24
C LYS A 576 -16.73 15.36 -8.62
N SER A 577 -17.05 16.50 -9.24
CA SER A 577 -16.09 17.53 -9.62
C SER A 577 -16.65 18.93 -9.44
N ASN A 578 -15.77 19.92 -9.30
CA ASN A 578 -16.09 21.34 -9.19
C ASN A 578 -15.04 22.14 -9.98
N GLU A 579 -15.42 22.58 -11.19
CA GLU A 579 -14.53 23.28 -12.11
C GLU A 579 -14.07 24.64 -11.56
N MET A 580 -14.93 25.31 -10.81
CA MET A 580 -14.62 26.63 -10.26
C MET A 580 -13.64 26.52 -9.09
N GLU A 581 -13.79 25.51 -8.22
CA GLU A 581 -12.76 25.19 -7.23
C GLU A 581 -11.43 24.83 -7.90
N ALA A 582 -11.46 24.06 -9.01
CA ALA A 582 -10.25 23.71 -9.75
C ALA A 582 -9.55 24.94 -10.33
N ALA A 583 -10.31 25.96 -10.75
CA ALA A 583 -9.76 27.24 -11.19
C ALA A 583 -9.09 28.01 -10.03
N VAL A 584 -9.70 28.03 -8.83
CA VAL A 584 -9.07 28.62 -7.61
C VAL A 584 -7.78 27.88 -7.26
N VAL A 585 -7.76 26.55 -7.34
CA VAL A 585 -6.54 25.76 -7.16
C VAL A 585 -5.46 26.21 -8.15
N ALA A 586 -5.82 26.34 -9.44
CA ALA A 586 -4.86 26.72 -10.47
C ALA A 586 -4.31 28.13 -10.31
N MET A 587 -5.14 29.07 -9.87
CA MET A 587 -4.72 30.41 -9.46
C MET A 587 -3.72 30.33 -8.29
N HIS A 588 -4.04 29.60 -7.23
CA HIS A 588 -3.18 29.51 -6.05
C HIS A 588 -1.83 28.83 -6.34
N VAL A 589 -1.82 27.74 -7.12
CA VAL A 589 -0.58 27.09 -7.58
C VAL A 589 0.28 28.09 -8.36
N ARG A 590 -0.33 28.90 -9.23
CA ARG A 590 0.37 29.92 -9.99
C ARG A 590 0.98 30.99 -9.09
N ASN A 591 0.23 31.53 -8.13
CA ASN A 591 0.73 32.54 -7.20
C ASN A 591 1.97 32.04 -6.44
N LEU A 592 1.91 30.80 -5.94
CA LEU A 592 3.05 30.18 -5.24
C LEU A 592 4.26 30.00 -6.15
N THR A 593 4.05 29.53 -7.38
CA THR A 593 5.15 29.31 -8.34
C THR A 593 5.74 30.62 -8.86
N GLU A 594 4.93 31.64 -9.10
CA GLU A 594 5.40 32.99 -9.43
C GLU A 594 6.17 33.62 -8.27
N ALA A 595 5.77 33.36 -7.01
CA ALA A 595 6.53 33.77 -5.84
C ALA A 595 7.88 33.04 -5.71
N GLY A 596 8.11 31.94 -6.44
CA GLY A 596 9.38 31.21 -6.48
C GLY A 596 9.34 29.81 -5.87
N VAL A 597 8.19 29.36 -5.34
CA VAL A 597 8.03 27.99 -4.85
C VAL A 597 8.11 27.02 -6.03
N ARG A 598 8.96 25.99 -5.92
CA ARG A 598 9.13 25.00 -7.00
C ARG A 598 7.88 24.14 -7.10
N ASP A 599 7.47 23.79 -8.32
CA ASP A 599 6.32 22.92 -8.57
C ASP A 599 6.46 21.55 -7.89
N GLU A 600 7.67 21.00 -7.83
CA GLU A 600 7.99 19.76 -7.12
C GLU A 600 7.77 19.82 -5.59
N ASP A 601 7.70 21.00 -4.98
CA ASP A 601 7.45 21.20 -3.54
C ASP A 601 5.96 21.43 -3.21
N ILE A 602 5.09 21.42 -4.22
CA ILE A 602 3.65 21.62 -4.11
C ILE A 602 2.93 20.30 -4.38
N ALA A 603 1.83 20.05 -3.65
CA ALA A 603 0.85 19.04 -4.03
C ALA A 603 -0.57 19.59 -4.01
N VAL A 604 -1.40 19.05 -4.91
CA VAL A 604 -2.85 19.24 -4.89
C VAL A 604 -3.51 17.92 -4.57
N VAL A 605 -4.37 17.92 -3.56
CA VAL A 605 -5.07 16.75 -3.06
C VAL A 605 -6.58 16.98 -3.12
N THR A 606 -7.33 15.97 -3.54
CA THR A 606 -8.80 16.00 -3.54
C THR A 606 -9.39 14.63 -3.19
N PRO A 607 -10.56 14.53 -2.53
CA PRO A 607 -11.17 13.23 -2.25
C PRO A 607 -11.74 12.52 -3.49
N TYR A 608 -11.95 13.23 -4.60
CA TYR A 608 -12.73 12.73 -5.74
C TYR A 608 -11.88 12.56 -7.00
N ASN A 609 -11.96 11.39 -7.62
CA ASN A 609 -11.19 11.07 -8.83
C ASN A 609 -11.60 11.94 -10.04
N ALA A 610 -12.88 12.28 -10.17
CA ALA A 610 -13.36 13.17 -11.23
C ALA A 610 -12.76 14.58 -11.11
N GLN A 611 -12.66 15.13 -9.89
CA GLN A 611 -11.96 16.40 -9.66
C GLN A 611 -10.48 16.31 -10.02
N LEU A 612 -9.85 15.19 -9.70
CA LEU A 612 -8.46 14.90 -10.04
C LEU A 612 -8.22 14.92 -11.56
N SER A 613 -9.17 14.41 -12.35
CA SER A 613 -9.13 14.47 -13.82
C SER A 613 -9.22 15.92 -14.35
N VAL A 614 -10.08 16.75 -13.76
CA VAL A 614 -10.19 18.18 -14.10
C VAL A 614 -8.88 18.91 -13.79
N LEU A 615 -8.37 18.74 -12.57
CA LEU A 615 -7.11 19.33 -12.12
C LEU A 615 -5.92 18.88 -12.97
N SER A 616 -5.87 17.60 -13.32
CA SER A 616 -4.82 17.05 -14.20
C SER A 616 -4.83 17.70 -15.57
N THR A 617 -6.01 17.99 -16.12
CA THR A 617 -6.14 18.65 -17.42
C THR A 617 -5.65 20.10 -17.35
N MET A 618 -5.91 20.80 -16.24
CA MET A 618 -5.54 22.21 -16.06
C MET A 618 -4.07 22.43 -15.69
N LEU A 619 -3.47 21.55 -14.88
CA LEU A 619 -2.18 21.84 -14.22
C LEU A 619 -1.00 21.06 -14.78
N ARG A 620 -1.22 19.87 -15.32
CA ARG A 620 -0.12 18.91 -15.56
C ARG A 620 0.80 19.31 -16.71
N GLU A 621 0.27 20.00 -17.73
CA GLU A 621 1.07 20.53 -18.83
C GLU A 621 1.98 21.68 -18.38
N LYS A 622 1.44 22.59 -17.55
CA LYS A 622 2.16 23.77 -17.06
C LYS A 622 3.14 23.46 -15.92
N TYR A 623 2.79 22.50 -15.06
CA TYR A 623 3.56 22.14 -13.87
C TYR A 623 3.80 20.62 -13.83
N PRO A 624 4.71 20.09 -14.65
CA PRO A 624 4.88 18.64 -14.82
C PRO A 624 5.40 17.92 -13.57
N LYS A 625 6.06 18.62 -12.63
CA LYS A 625 6.53 18.02 -11.37
C LYS A 625 5.58 18.21 -10.19
N LEU A 626 4.51 18.98 -10.37
CA LEU A 626 3.45 19.13 -9.38
C LEU A 626 2.81 17.77 -9.08
N GLU A 627 2.66 17.45 -7.81
CA GLU A 627 2.04 16.20 -7.42
C GLU A 627 0.52 16.35 -7.31
N LEU A 628 -0.22 15.61 -8.14
CA LEU A 628 -1.67 15.54 -8.11
C LEU A 628 -2.10 14.16 -7.60
N GLY A 629 -2.96 14.11 -6.58
CA GLY A 629 -3.36 12.82 -6.00
C GLY A 629 -4.66 12.87 -5.23
N SER A 630 -5.23 11.69 -4.99
CA SER A 630 -6.36 11.56 -4.08
C SER A 630 -5.85 11.56 -2.65
N VAL A 631 -6.72 11.86 -1.68
CA VAL A 631 -6.36 11.80 -0.25
C VAL A 631 -5.74 10.44 0.10
N ASP A 632 -6.37 9.36 -0.34
CA ASP A 632 -5.92 7.98 -0.16
C ASP A 632 -4.58 7.71 -0.85
N GLY A 633 -4.40 8.20 -2.09
CA GLY A 633 -3.14 8.04 -2.86
C GLY A 633 -1.96 8.85 -2.31
N PHE A 634 -2.24 9.89 -1.54
CA PHE A 634 -1.24 10.78 -0.93
C PHE A 634 -0.79 10.32 0.46
N GLN A 635 -1.29 9.18 0.95
CA GLN A 635 -0.92 8.64 2.25
C GLN A 635 0.58 8.32 2.33
N GLY A 636 1.18 8.69 3.47
CA GLY A 636 2.63 8.53 3.70
C GLY A 636 3.51 9.56 3.02
N ARG A 637 2.96 10.43 2.16
CA ARG A 637 3.66 11.53 1.51
C ARG A 637 3.56 12.83 2.30
N GLU A 638 4.43 13.77 1.97
CA GLU A 638 4.48 15.13 2.54
C GLU A 638 5.07 16.11 1.51
N LYS A 639 4.67 17.38 1.59
CA LYS A 639 5.14 18.47 0.71
C LYS A 639 5.28 19.77 1.50
N GLU A 640 6.03 20.72 0.96
CA GLU A 640 6.18 22.03 1.59
C GLU A 640 4.85 22.79 1.59
N ALA A 641 4.15 22.78 0.45
CA ALA A 641 2.79 23.31 0.29
C ALA A 641 1.80 22.20 -0.16
N VAL A 642 0.62 22.16 0.47
CA VAL A 642 -0.48 21.27 0.07
C VAL A 642 -1.75 22.08 -0.09
N ILE A 643 -2.41 21.90 -1.23
CA ILE A 643 -3.67 22.54 -1.60
C ILE A 643 -4.75 21.47 -1.64
N VAL A 644 -5.86 21.67 -0.93
CA VAL A 644 -6.95 20.71 -0.79
C VAL A 644 -8.23 21.27 -1.38
N SER A 645 -8.76 20.64 -2.44
CA SER A 645 -10.09 20.95 -2.99
C SER A 645 -11.12 19.96 -2.44
N LEU A 646 -12.14 20.49 -1.77
CA LEU A 646 -13.20 19.71 -1.08
C LEU A 646 -14.34 19.31 -2.02
N VAL A 647 -14.55 20.01 -3.13
CA VAL A 647 -15.49 19.72 -4.22
C VAL A 647 -16.97 19.89 -3.88
N ARG A 648 -17.37 19.55 -2.66
CA ARG A 648 -18.78 19.45 -2.26
C ARG A 648 -19.40 20.82 -2.06
N SER A 649 -20.31 21.18 -2.96
CA SER A 649 -21.18 22.35 -2.86
C SER A 649 -22.53 22.02 -3.50
N ASN A 650 -23.57 21.83 -2.69
CA ASN A 650 -24.90 21.43 -3.16
C ASN A 650 -26.01 21.89 -2.20
N ALA A 651 -27.22 22.05 -2.75
CA ALA A 651 -28.39 22.54 -2.00
C ALA A 651 -28.82 21.61 -0.86
N GLN A 652 -28.56 20.30 -0.99
CA GLN A 652 -28.89 19.28 0.01
C GLN A 652 -27.90 19.25 1.19
N LYS A 653 -26.78 19.97 1.07
CA LYS A 653 -25.69 20.03 2.05
C LYS A 653 -25.08 18.65 2.36
N GLU A 654 -25.03 17.79 1.33
CA GLU A 654 -24.46 16.45 1.41
C GLU A 654 -22.96 16.47 1.12
N VAL A 655 -22.17 15.85 2.00
CA VAL A 655 -20.69 15.87 1.90
C VAL A 655 -20.07 14.56 1.41
N GLY A 656 -20.86 13.46 1.35
CA GLY A 656 -20.39 12.15 0.93
C GLY A 656 -19.10 11.71 1.63
N PHE A 657 -18.07 11.36 0.84
CA PHE A 657 -16.77 10.86 1.29
C PHE A 657 -16.01 11.78 2.26
N LEU A 658 -16.31 13.08 2.29
CA LEU A 658 -15.70 14.01 3.26
C LEU A 658 -16.15 13.75 4.72
N GLY A 659 -17.25 13.02 4.94
CA GLY A 659 -17.76 12.72 6.27
C GLY A 659 -16.79 11.87 7.12
N GLU A 660 -15.82 11.19 6.49
CA GLU A 660 -14.86 10.35 7.20
C GLU A 660 -13.68 11.17 7.75
N LYS A 661 -13.70 11.39 9.08
CA LYS A 661 -12.67 12.17 9.78
C LYS A 661 -11.22 11.71 9.53
N ARG A 662 -10.99 10.41 9.28
CA ARG A 662 -9.65 9.83 9.07
C ARG A 662 -9.05 10.28 7.74
N ARG A 663 -9.85 10.36 6.66
CA ARG A 663 -9.43 10.92 5.36
C ARG A 663 -9.04 12.38 5.49
N LEU A 664 -9.89 13.17 6.15
CA LEU A 664 -9.59 14.58 6.34
C LEU A 664 -8.34 14.79 7.21
N ASN A 665 -8.15 13.98 8.26
CA ASN A 665 -6.90 13.98 9.03
C ASN A 665 -5.68 13.70 8.15
N VAL A 666 -5.80 12.73 7.24
CA VAL A 666 -4.74 12.47 6.25
C VAL A 666 -4.46 13.73 5.43
N ALA A 667 -5.46 14.38 4.84
CA ALA A 667 -5.27 15.57 4.01
C ALA A 667 -4.63 16.75 4.79
N MET A 668 -5.13 17.04 6.01
CA MET A 668 -4.65 18.15 6.84
C MET A 668 -3.20 18.00 7.32
N THR A 669 -2.66 16.78 7.35
CA THR A 669 -1.36 16.47 7.99
C THR A 669 -0.24 16.12 7.02
N ARG A 670 -0.45 16.39 5.72
CA ARG A 670 0.57 16.30 4.66
C ARG A 670 1.44 17.55 4.49
N PRO A 671 0.92 18.78 4.64
CA PRO A 671 1.75 19.96 4.45
C PRO A 671 2.78 20.14 5.57
N LYS A 672 3.91 20.73 5.21
CA LYS A 672 4.94 21.15 6.16
C LYS A 672 4.80 22.60 6.56
N ARG A 673 4.75 23.50 5.56
CA ARG A 673 4.79 24.96 5.76
C ARG A 673 3.46 25.62 5.45
N HIS A 674 2.72 25.13 4.45
CA HIS A 674 1.52 25.80 3.96
C HIS A 674 0.41 24.81 3.62
N LEU A 675 -0.77 25.01 4.23
CA LEU A 675 -2.01 24.33 3.89
C LEU A 675 -2.99 25.35 3.32
N CYS A 676 -3.42 25.15 2.07
CA CYS A 676 -4.52 25.88 1.46
C CYS A 676 -5.73 24.96 1.33
N VAL A 677 -6.88 25.38 1.86
CA VAL A 677 -8.15 24.66 1.75
C VAL A 677 -9.08 25.46 0.85
N ILE A 678 -9.76 24.79 -0.07
CA ILE A 678 -10.73 25.39 -0.97
C ILE A 678 -12.02 24.57 -0.88
N GLY A 679 -13.12 25.22 -0.55
CA GLY A 679 -14.43 24.57 -0.54
C GLY A 679 -15.53 25.39 0.12
N ASP A 680 -16.75 24.87 0.05
CA ASP A 680 -17.97 25.53 0.52
C ASP A 680 -18.22 25.23 2.01
N SER A 681 -18.03 26.24 2.86
CA SER A 681 -18.22 26.11 4.31
C SER A 681 -19.65 25.77 4.72
N GLU A 682 -20.66 26.29 4.00
CA GLU A 682 -22.07 26.04 4.27
C GLU A 682 -22.47 24.59 4.02
N THR A 683 -21.94 24.00 2.96
CA THR A 683 -22.17 22.59 2.62
C THR A 683 -21.38 21.68 3.57
N VAL A 684 -20.08 21.94 3.73
CA VAL A 684 -19.17 21.04 4.47
C VAL A 684 -19.49 21.00 5.96
N SER A 685 -19.85 22.14 6.57
CA SER A 685 -20.16 22.22 8.01
C SER A 685 -21.39 21.39 8.43
N ARG A 686 -22.25 20.99 7.50
CA ARG A 686 -23.45 20.18 7.77
C ARG A 686 -23.19 18.67 7.74
N GLY A 687 -22.04 18.25 7.21
CA GLY A 687 -21.73 16.83 7.05
C GLY A 687 -21.52 16.07 8.36
N SER A 688 -20.85 16.69 9.33
CA SER A 688 -20.64 16.08 10.65
C SER A 688 -20.25 17.12 11.71
N SER A 689 -20.32 16.75 12.99
CA SER A 689 -19.85 17.63 14.07
C SER A 689 -18.34 17.92 13.98
N PHE A 690 -17.56 16.99 13.44
CA PHE A 690 -16.13 17.16 13.19
C PHE A 690 -15.88 18.19 12.09
N LEU A 691 -16.57 18.06 10.95
CA LEU A 691 -16.47 19.02 9.84
C LEU A 691 -16.94 20.41 10.23
N LYS A 692 -18.01 20.52 11.03
CA LYS A 692 -18.46 21.80 11.58
C LYS A 692 -17.37 22.49 12.41
N ARG A 693 -16.70 21.75 13.29
CA ARG A 693 -15.60 22.28 14.10
C ARG A 693 -14.38 22.62 13.24
N TRP A 694 -14.13 21.86 12.17
CA TRP A 694 -13.07 22.15 11.23
C TRP A 694 -13.29 23.43 10.44
N MET A 695 -14.47 23.62 9.84
CA MET A 695 -14.84 24.86 9.16
C MET A 695 -14.73 26.06 10.10
N LYS A 696 -15.27 25.94 11.32
CA LYS A 696 -15.13 26.97 12.35
C LYS A 696 -13.66 27.27 12.69
N TYR A 697 -12.81 26.24 12.77
CA TYR A 697 -11.39 26.45 13.02
C TYR A 697 -10.72 27.21 11.87
N LEU A 698 -11.06 26.89 10.62
CA LEU A 698 -10.56 27.63 9.46
C LEU A 698 -11.04 29.09 9.47
N GLU A 699 -12.32 29.34 9.75
CA GLU A 699 -12.86 30.71 9.88
C GLU A 699 -12.15 31.52 10.98
N ASP A 700 -11.92 30.90 12.14
CA ASP A 700 -11.34 31.59 13.30
C ASP A 700 -9.80 31.75 13.20
N ASN A 701 -9.12 30.92 12.42
CA ASN A 701 -7.65 30.84 12.43
C ASN A 701 -7.00 31.02 11.06
N ALA A 702 -7.58 30.56 9.95
CA ALA A 702 -6.94 30.69 8.63
C ALA A 702 -6.98 32.14 8.12
N ASP A 703 -6.15 32.45 7.14
CA ASP A 703 -6.39 33.60 6.27
C ASP A 703 -7.59 33.29 5.36
N LEU A 704 -8.75 33.86 5.72
CA LEU A 704 -10.04 33.59 5.10
C LEU A 704 -10.25 34.49 3.89
N ARG A 705 -10.50 33.88 2.73
CA ARG A 705 -10.68 34.57 1.45
C ARG A 705 -11.95 34.10 0.75
N TYR A 706 -12.63 35.02 0.07
CA TYR A 706 -13.82 34.74 -0.73
C TYR A 706 -13.49 34.96 -2.21
N PRO A 707 -13.29 33.90 -3.00
CA PRO A 707 -12.95 34.04 -4.41
C PRO A 707 -14.16 34.50 -5.21
N THR A 708 -13.96 35.43 -6.14
CA THR A 708 -14.97 35.88 -7.10
C THR A 708 -14.68 35.35 -8.51
N LEU A 709 -15.70 35.34 -9.37
CA LEU A 709 -15.52 34.98 -10.79
C LEU A 709 -14.59 35.94 -11.54
N GLU A 710 -14.39 37.16 -11.05
CA GLU A 710 -13.49 38.15 -11.64
C GLU A 710 -12.02 37.80 -11.35
N ASP A 711 -11.73 37.37 -10.12
CA ASP A 711 -10.40 36.90 -9.71
C ASP A 711 -9.91 35.75 -10.60
N LEU A 712 -10.84 34.90 -11.05
CA LEU A 712 -10.57 33.74 -11.91
C LEU A 712 -10.39 34.09 -13.39
N LYS A 713 -10.87 35.25 -13.86
CA LYS A 713 -10.72 35.71 -15.25
C LYS A 713 -9.40 36.45 -15.49
N LEU A 714 -8.79 36.97 -14.43
CA LEU A 714 -7.46 37.61 -14.45
C LEU A 714 -6.32 36.57 -14.36
N GLY A 715 -6.67 35.31 -14.05
CA GLY A 715 -5.78 34.16 -13.97
C GLY A 715 -5.72 33.35 -15.26
#